data_AF-A0A668AK05-F1
#
_entry.id   AF-A0A668AK05-F1
#
_cell.length_a   1.000
_cell.length_b   1.000
_cell.length_c   1.000
_cell.angle_alpha   90.00
_cell.angle_beta   90.00
_cell.angle_gamma   90.00
#
_symmetry.space_group_name_H-M   'P 1'
#
loop_
_entity.id
_entity.type
_entity.pdbx_description
1 polymer ?
#
loop_
_entity_poly.entity_id
_entity_poly.type
_entity_poly.pdbx_seq_one_letter_code
_entity_poly.pdbx_strand_id
1 'polypeptide(L)'
;GCSNSNFAMEETNREAVATAVQRVAGMLQRSDQLDKVEQYRRREARKKASVEARLKAAIQSQLDGVRTGLTQLHNALVDVKDIQSSLADVSKDWRQSINTIENLKDVKDAVVQHSQLASAVENLKNIFSVPEIVNETQLLIEQAELLQAHRKLMDLECSRDDLMYEQYRMDSKNTSDMNLIRIYFEDVQALSDELAKQLWMVLQRSMVTVRRDPTMLVSVVRIIEREEKIDRRMLDRKKQTGFIPPGRPKQWKDKMFKVLEGTVSTRIEGTQSVTREVDKMWLVRLLEITRKYVLDDLIVVKNLMVQCFPPHYNTFRRFFCLYHNAVSARVKELTSEDLEANEIVSLLTWVLNTYKSTEMMGHPELCAECDVNELEPLLPQDVVDELLICLFSCCSSLFKEQVLRLCLKQMNSFLIRYKEEAVAYKEEHLRDRQLPQCYVQYMIAIINNCQTFKESINSLKRKYSQSSEPTMSDAAIEKTLNEVAKEGCQFLLDEVFLDLEHHLNELLTRKWLTGSHAVDTICVTVEDYFNDFNKIKKPFNQEMTSEAHRRVVMEYIKAVMQKRITFKNADERREGADRMIKEADQFKFLFRKLAGGEDTDRLCDAIAAIAEVFKLTDPTLLYLEVTTLVSKYPDIREEHILALLAVRGDASREMRQMIIETLSQNKMSYTGVTQPIFKDITVPTISMTSVTSMATAKLLK
;
A
#
# COMPACT_ATOMS: atom_id res chain seq x y z
N GLY A 1 -61.66 60.91 19.02
CA GLY A 1 -62.64 59.81 18.90
C GLY A 1 -63.94 60.28 18.29
N CYS A 2 -64.73 61.06 19.04
CA CYS A 2 -66.11 61.41 18.67
C CYS A 2 -66.29 62.38 17.49
N SER A 3 -65.30 63.21 17.15
CA SER A 3 -65.43 64.15 16.02
C SER A 3 -65.30 63.47 14.65
N ASN A 4 -64.45 62.43 14.54
CA ASN A 4 -64.25 61.69 13.29
C ASN A 4 -65.39 60.71 12.98
N SER A 5 -66.05 60.16 14.01
CA SER A 5 -67.21 59.28 13.81
C SER A 5 -68.44 60.04 13.31
N ASN A 6 -68.63 61.30 13.75
CA ASN A 6 -69.71 62.15 13.22
C ASN A 6 -69.46 62.54 11.76
N PHE A 7 -68.21 62.84 11.40
CA PHE A 7 -67.85 63.18 10.01
C PHE A 7 -68.10 62.01 9.05
N ALA A 8 -67.70 60.79 9.44
CA ALA A 8 -67.93 59.58 8.63
C ALA A 8 -69.43 59.23 8.51
N MET A 9 -70.22 59.51 9.55
CA MET A 9 -71.68 59.29 9.54
C MET A 9 -72.42 60.32 8.69
N GLU A 10 -71.95 61.57 8.65
CA GLU A 10 -72.48 62.60 7.74
C GLU A 10 -72.12 62.32 6.27
N GLU A 11 -70.92 61.83 6.00
CA GLU A 11 -70.46 61.49 4.65
C GLU A 11 -71.21 60.27 4.08
N THR A 12 -71.36 59.21 4.89
CA THR A 12 -72.18 58.03 4.52
C THR A 12 -73.67 58.37 4.39
N ASN A 13 -74.21 59.28 5.21
CA ASN A 13 -75.56 59.79 5.01
C ASN A 13 -75.69 60.58 3.70
N ARG A 14 -74.70 61.42 3.34
CA ARG A 14 -74.71 62.13 2.05
C ARG A 14 -74.67 61.17 0.87
N GLU A 15 -73.81 60.15 0.89
CA GLU A 15 -73.75 59.13 -0.16
C GLU A 15 -75.05 58.32 -0.24
N ALA A 16 -75.61 57.91 0.90
CA ALA A 16 -76.87 57.17 0.94
C ALA A 16 -78.03 58.02 0.39
N VAL A 17 -78.07 59.32 0.70
CA VAL A 17 -79.07 60.26 0.16
C VAL A 17 -78.85 60.46 -1.34
N ALA A 18 -77.62 60.68 -1.81
CA ALA A 18 -77.31 60.83 -3.24
C ALA A 18 -77.71 59.58 -4.05
N THR A 19 -77.44 58.39 -3.53
CA THR A 19 -77.81 57.11 -4.13
C THR A 19 -79.33 56.90 -4.13
N ALA A 20 -80.01 57.28 -3.03
CA ALA A 20 -81.46 57.23 -2.96
C ALA A 20 -82.11 58.19 -3.96
N VAL A 21 -81.57 59.39 -4.14
CA VAL A 21 -82.03 60.38 -5.13
C VAL A 21 -81.87 59.84 -6.55
N GLN A 22 -80.71 59.28 -6.92
CA GLN A 22 -80.51 58.65 -8.23
C GLN A 22 -81.49 57.49 -8.46
N ARG A 23 -81.73 56.67 -7.44
CA ARG A 23 -82.66 55.54 -7.52
C ARG A 23 -84.11 56.01 -7.72
N VAL A 24 -84.54 57.06 -7.02
CA VAL A 24 -85.88 57.64 -7.18
C VAL A 24 -86.01 58.29 -8.57
N ALA A 25 -85.00 59.02 -9.04
CA ALA A 25 -84.97 59.61 -10.37
C ALA A 25 -85.06 58.55 -11.49
N GLY A 26 -84.45 57.37 -11.30
CA GLY A 26 -84.60 56.23 -12.22
C GLY A 26 -85.98 55.57 -12.21
N MET A 27 -86.76 55.74 -11.12
CA MET A 27 -88.08 55.13 -10.94
C MET A 27 -89.26 55.97 -11.46
N LEU A 28 -89.07 57.28 -11.71
CA LEU A 28 -90.12 58.23 -12.07
C LEU A 28 -89.76 59.03 -13.34
N GLN A 29 -89.55 58.33 -14.46
CA GLN A 29 -89.07 58.96 -15.71
C GLN A 29 -90.18 59.50 -16.62
N ARG A 30 -91.44 59.11 -16.40
CA ARG A 30 -92.61 59.53 -17.20
C ARG A 30 -93.77 59.94 -16.29
N SER A 31 -94.62 60.87 -16.75
CA SER A 31 -95.68 61.50 -15.94
C SER A 31 -96.72 60.52 -15.39
N ASP A 32 -96.98 59.42 -16.10
CA ASP A 32 -97.94 58.36 -15.72
C ASP A 32 -97.45 57.51 -14.53
N GLN A 33 -96.17 57.61 -14.16
CA GLN A 33 -95.59 56.83 -13.06
C GLN A 33 -95.73 57.50 -11.69
N LEU A 34 -96.17 58.77 -11.65
CA LEU A 34 -96.44 59.49 -10.40
C LEU A 34 -97.58 58.84 -9.60
N ASP A 35 -98.55 58.19 -10.25
CA ASP A 35 -99.64 57.46 -9.59
C ASP A 35 -99.13 56.30 -8.73
N LYS A 36 -97.92 55.78 -9.01
CA LYS A 36 -97.29 54.66 -8.28
C LYS A 36 -96.44 55.10 -7.08
N VAL A 37 -96.22 56.40 -6.88
CA VAL A 37 -95.37 56.94 -5.80
C VAL A 37 -95.86 56.49 -4.42
N GLU A 38 -97.17 56.49 -4.19
CA GLU A 38 -97.74 56.07 -2.92
C GLU A 38 -97.48 54.58 -2.63
N GLN A 39 -97.48 53.74 -3.68
CA GLN A 39 -97.12 52.33 -3.57
C GLN A 39 -95.62 52.14 -3.24
N TYR A 40 -94.73 52.92 -3.87
CA TYR A 40 -93.29 52.89 -3.57
C TYR A 40 -92.99 53.40 -2.16
N ARG A 41 -93.66 54.47 -1.71
CA ARG A 41 -93.55 54.99 -0.36
C ARG A 41 -93.95 53.95 0.68
N ARG A 42 -95.06 53.23 0.46
CA ARG A 42 -95.49 52.11 1.32
C ARG A 42 -94.51 50.93 1.30
N ARG A 43 -93.79 50.69 0.20
CA ARG A 43 -92.78 49.63 0.10
C ARG A 43 -91.51 50.00 0.88
N GLU A 44 -91.02 51.23 0.72
CA GLU A 44 -89.85 51.71 1.47
C GLU A 44 -90.15 51.88 2.96
N ALA A 45 -91.35 52.35 3.33
CA ALA A 45 -91.80 52.36 4.73
C ALA A 45 -91.80 50.96 5.35
N ARG A 46 -92.27 49.93 4.62
CA ARG A 46 -92.21 48.52 5.06
C ARG A 46 -90.77 48.01 5.21
N LYS A 47 -89.87 48.35 4.28
CA LYS A 47 -88.45 47.99 4.40
C LYS A 47 -87.80 48.68 5.60
N LYS A 48 -88.05 49.98 5.80
CA LYS A 48 -87.57 50.74 6.96
C LYS A 48 -88.04 50.10 8.26
N ALA A 49 -89.34 49.80 8.38
CA ALA A 49 -89.90 49.13 9.56
C ALA A 49 -89.26 47.73 9.80
N SER A 50 -89.00 46.97 8.74
CA SER A 50 -88.31 45.67 8.85
C SER A 50 -86.86 45.79 9.33
N VAL A 51 -86.13 46.80 8.83
CA VAL A 51 -84.75 47.06 9.26
C VAL A 51 -84.73 47.56 10.70
N GLU A 52 -85.62 48.49 11.07
CA GLU A 52 -85.75 48.98 12.45
C GLU A 52 -86.11 47.85 13.43
N ALA A 53 -87.01 46.94 13.05
CA ALA A 53 -87.35 45.78 13.87
C ALA A 53 -86.15 44.84 14.06
N ARG A 54 -85.40 44.55 12.99
CA ARG A 54 -84.17 43.75 13.07
C ARG A 54 -83.10 44.41 13.93
N LEU A 55 -82.94 45.73 13.81
CA LEU A 55 -81.95 46.49 14.56
C LEU A 55 -82.32 46.56 16.05
N LYS A 56 -83.61 46.75 16.38
CA LYS A 56 -84.12 46.64 17.76
C LYS A 56 -83.89 45.25 18.35
N ALA A 57 -84.20 44.19 17.61
CA ALA A 57 -83.98 42.82 18.06
C ALA A 57 -82.48 42.54 18.29
N ALA A 58 -81.61 43.01 17.39
CA ALA A 58 -80.16 42.86 17.53
C ALA A 58 -79.61 43.64 18.74
N ILE A 59 -80.03 44.90 18.93
CA ILE A 59 -79.62 45.71 20.08
C ILE A 59 -80.12 45.08 21.39
N GLN A 60 -81.37 44.62 21.42
CA GLN A 60 -81.93 43.96 22.60
C GLN A 60 -81.15 42.68 22.94
N SER A 61 -80.84 41.85 21.94
CA SER A 61 -80.03 40.65 22.14
C SER A 61 -78.62 40.96 22.66
N GLN A 62 -77.98 42.03 22.18
CA GLN A 62 -76.66 42.45 22.68
C GLN A 62 -76.75 42.99 24.11
N LEU A 63 -77.77 43.80 24.43
CA LEU A 63 -78.01 44.29 25.80
C LEU A 63 -78.30 43.15 26.78
N ASP A 64 -79.12 42.18 26.38
CA ASP A 64 -79.43 41.01 27.21
C ASP A 64 -78.19 40.12 27.40
N GLY A 65 -77.37 39.97 26.37
CA GLY A 65 -76.06 39.30 26.45
C GLY A 65 -75.10 39.99 27.43
N VAL A 66 -74.96 41.31 27.34
CA VAL A 66 -74.12 42.11 28.25
C VAL A 66 -74.65 42.03 29.69
N ARG A 67 -75.97 42.18 29.88
CA ARG A 67 -76.60 42.08 31.20
C ARG A 67 -76.39 40.70 31.82
N THR A 68 -76.56 39.63 31.05
CA THR A 68 -76.33 38.26 31.51
C THR A 68 -74.88 38.05 31.88
N GLY A 69 -73.94 38.51 31.03
CA GLY A 69 -72.51 38.44 31.31
C GLY A 69 -72.12 39.20 32.59
N LEU A 70 -72.66 40.40 32.80
CA LEU A 70 -72.38 41.18 34.00
C LEU A 70 -72.92 40.51 35.26
N THR A 71 -74.11 39.90 35.17
CA THR A 71 -74.74 39.18 36.29
C THR A 71 -73.93 37.93 36.64
N GLN A 72 -73.49 37.17 35.65
CA GLN A 72 -72.62 36.00 35.86
C GLN A 72 -71.28 36.38 36.49
N LEU A 73 -70.69 37.49 36.05
CA LEU A 73 -69.40 37.96 36.57
C LEU A 73 -69.53 38.47 38.02
N HIS A 74 -70.66 39.11 38.35
CA HIS A 74 -70.97 39.48 39.72
C HIS A 74 -71.16 38.25 40.62
N ASN A 75 -71.93 37.26 40.17
CA ASN A 75 -72.13 36.01 40.92
C ASN A 75 -70.81 35.27 41.15
N ALA A 76 -69.97 35.14 40.12
CA ALA A 76 -68.65 34.51 40.27
C ALA A 76 -67.75 35.22 41.29
N LEU A 77 -67.85 36.55 41.40
CA LEU A 77 -67.09 37.31 42.39
C LEU A 77 -67.60 37.05 43.82
N VAL A 78 -68.91 36.88 44.00
CA VAL A 78 -69.50 36.47 45.28
C VAL A 78 -69.06 35.05 45.64
N ASP A 79 -69.17 34.11 44.71
CA ASP A 79 -68.77 32.71 44.91
C ASP A 79 -67.29 32.61 45.32
N VAL A 80 -66.39 33.38 44.71
CA VAL A 80 -64.96 33.39 45.06
C VAL A 80 -64.74 33.90 46.49
N LYS A 81 -65.49 34.91 46.94
CA LYS A 81 -65.41 35.40 48.33
C LYS A 81 -65.93 34.35 49.32
N ASP A 82 -67.02 33.68 48.98
CA ASP A 82 -67.59 32.63 49.82
C ASP A 82 -66.61 31.45 49.93
N ILE A 83 -66.00 31.02 48.82
CA ILE A 83 -64.94 29.99 48.81
C ILE A 83 -63.75 30.42 49.68
N GLN A 84 -63.30 31.67 49.60
CA GLN A 84 -62.23 32.18 50.47
C GLN A 84 -62.58 32.09 51.95
N SER A 85 -63.82 32.43 52.31
CA SER A 85 -64.29 32.35 53.70
C SER A 85 -64.34 30.90 54.19
N SER A 86 -64.91 29.99 53.38
CA SER A 86 -64.95 28.56 53.70
C SER A 86 -63.56 27.95 53.81
N LEU A 87 -62.60 28.38 52.98
CA LEU A 87 -61.22 27.92 53.07
C LEU A 87 -60.53 28.40 54.34
N ALA A 88 -60.83 29.62 54.80
CA ALA A 88 -60.34 30.14 56.07
C ALA A 88 -60.91 29.35 57.27
N ASP A 89 -62.20 29.01 57.23
CA ASP A 89 -62.84 28.18 58.25
C ASP A 89 -62.25 26.76 58.27
N VAL A 90 -62.07 26.12 57.11
CA VAL A 90 -61.38 24.82 57.02
C VAL A 90 -59.96 24.89 57.58
N SER A 91 -59.22 25.98 57.32
CA SER A 91 -57.88 26.17 57.87
C SER A 91 -57.90 26.28 59.41
N LYS A 92 -58.91 26.94 59.97
CA LYS A 92 -59.11 27.09 61.40
C LYS A 92 -59.49 25.76 62.06
N ASP A 93 -60.43 25.02 61.46
CA ASP A 93 -60.87 23.71 61.94
C ASP A 93 -59.74 22.68 61.87
N TRP A 94 -58.91 22.74 60.83
CA TRP A 94 -57.69 21.93 60.71
C TRP A 94 -56.71 22.21 61.85
N ARG A 95 -56.47 23.49 62.18
CA ARG A 95 -55.60 23.87 63.31
C ARG A 95 -56.15 23.40 64.65
N GLN A 96 -57.47 23.44 64.85
CA GLN A 96 -58.09 22.88 66.07
C GLN A 96 -58.01 21.35 66.11
N SER A 97 -58.12 20.70 64.96
CA SER A 97 -57.99 19.24 64.83
C SER A 97 -56.58 18.73 65.13
N ILE A 98 -55.54 19.56 64.98
CA ILE A 98 -54.16 19.21 65.38
C ILE A 98 -54.06 18.93 66.89
N ASN A 99 -54.80 19.67 67.74
CA ASN A 99 -54.83 19.41 69.18
C ASN A 99 -55.55 18.10 69.55
N THR A 100 -56.51 17.63 68.75
CA THR A 100 -57.14 16.31 68.93
C THR A 100 -56.29 15.17 68.35
N ILE A 101 -55.43 15.43 67.38
CA ILE A 101 -54.47 14.44 66.84
C ILE A 101 -53.40 14.05 67.87
N GLU A 102 -52.99 14.95 68.77
CA GLU A 102 -52.10 14.58 69.89
C GLU A 102 -52.74 13.53 70.83
N ASN A 103 -54.06 13.60 71.04
CA ASN A 103 -54.81 12.64 71.85
C ASN A 103 -55.04 11.29 71.13
N LEU A 104 -54.76 11.20 69.82
CA LEU A 104 -54.87 9.97 69.03
C LEU A 104 -53.53 9.22 68.91
N LYS A 105 -52.51 9.60 69.69
CA LYS A 105 -51.21 8.93 69.69
C LYS A 105 -51.33 7.42 69.97
N ASP A 106 -52.17 7.03 70.92
CA ASP A 106 -52.40 5.63 71.27
C ASP A 106 -53.08 4.84 70.11
N VAL A 107 -54.00 5.48 69.39
CA VAL A 107 -54.64 4.89 68.20
C VAL A 107 -53.64 4.77 67.06
N LYS A 108 -52.78 5.77 66.87
CA LYS A 108 -51.69 5.72 65.89
C LYS A 108 -50.70 4.61 66.21
N ASP A 109 -50.30 4.46 67.47
CA ASP A 109 -49.38 3.42 67.91
C ASP A 109 -50.00 2.02 67.74
N ALA A 110 -51.30 1.87 68.05
CA ALA A 110 -52.04 0.63 67.79
C ALA A 110 -52.18 0.31 66.29
N VAL A 111 -52.42 1.32 65.44
CA VAL A 111 -52.47 1.15 63.97
C VAL A 111 -51.10 0.78 63.41
N VAL A 112 -50.01 1.35 63.95
CA VAL A 112 -48.64 0.97 63.59
C VAL A 112 -48.38 -0.49 63.96
N GLN A 113 -48.73 -0.91 65.17
CA GLN A 113 -48.60 -2.32 65.60
C GLN A 113 -49.44 -3.27 64.76
N HIS A 114 -50.69 -2.90 64.45
CA HIS A 114 -51.57 -3.71 63.61
C HIS A 114 -51.08 -3.79 62.16
N SER A 115 -50.59 -2.69 61.60
CA SER A 115 -49.95 -2.65 60.29
C SER A 115 -48.67 -3.49 60.25
N GLN A 116 -47.87 -3.48 61.31
CA GLN A 116 -46.67 -4.32 61.45
C GLN A 116 -47.03 -5.80 61.49
N LEU A 117 -48.04 -6.18 62.30
CA LEU A 117 -48.51 -7.56 62.37
C LEU A 117 -49.12 -8.03 61.05
N ALA A 118 -49.92 -7.20 60.38
CA ALA A 118 -50.49 -7.51 59.07
C ALA A 118 -49.39 -7.72 58.02
N SER A 119 -48.39 -6.83 57.97
CA SER A 119 -47.24 -6.95 57.07
C SER A 119 -46.39 -8.20 57.41
N ALA A 120 -46.19 -8.52 58.68
CA ALA A 120 -45.48 -9.73 59.09
C ALA A 120 -46.21 -11.00 58.67
N VAL A 121 -47.55 -11.05 58.82
CA VAL A 121 -48.38 -12.19 58.40
C VAL A 121 -48.38 -12.38 56.88
N GLU A 122 -48.45 -11.29 56.12
CA GLU A 122 -48.37 -11.32 54.65
C GLU A 122 -46.99 -11.78 54.17
N ASN A 123 -45.92 -11.23 54.75
CA ASN A 123 -44.54 -11.61 54.43
C ASN A 123 -44.21 -13.05 54.85
N LEU A 124 -44.74 -13.55 55.98
CA LEU A 124 -44.53 -14.93 56.43
C LEU A 124 -44.96 -15.96 55.38
N LYS A 125 -46.10 -15.74 54.72
CA LYS A 125 -46.58 -16.61 53.63
C LYS A 125 -45.60 -16.64 52.46
N ASN A 126 -44.99 -15.50 52.13
CA ASN A 126 -44.04 -15.40 51.02
C ASN A 126 -42.67 -16.00 51.36
N ILE A 127 -42.21 -15.87 52.61
CA ILE A 127 -40.91 -16.40 53.08
C ILE A 127 -40.86 -17.94 52.94
N PHE A 128 -41.86 -18.68 53.41
CA PHE A 128 -41.82 -20.15 53.32
C PHE A 128 -41.88 -20.69 51.88
N SER A 129 -42.39 -19.92 50.93
CA SER A 129 -42.47 -20.28 49.51
C SER A 129 -41.23 -19.89 48.69
N VAL A 130 -40.27 -19.14 49.26
CA VAL A 130 -39.08 -18.66 48.51
C VAL A 130 -38.27 -19.80 47.90
N PRO A 131 -37.87 -20.87 48.63
CA PRO A 131 -37.01 -21.91 48.04
C PRO A 131 -37.68 -22.68 46.89
N GLU A 132 -39.00 -22.92 47.00
CA GLU A 132 -39.79 -23.59 45.97
C GLU A 132 -39.89 -22.72 44.70
N ILE A 133 -40.25 -21.44 44.86
CA ILE A 133 -40.35 -20.49 43.74
C ILE A 133 -38.97 -20.27 43.10
N VAL A 134 -37.88 -20.26 43.87
CA VAL A 134 -36.51 -20.16 43.35
C VAL A 134 -36.20 -21.34 42.43
N ASN A 135 -36.46 -22.57 42.86
CA ASN A 135 -36.22 -23.76 42.05
C ASN A 135 -37.09 -23.78 40.78
N GLU A 136 -38.37 -23.45 40.91
CA GLU A 136 -39.27 -23.33 39.75
C GLU A 136 -38.81 -22.24 38.77
N THR A 137 -38.31 -21.12 39.28
CA THR A 137 -37.80 -20.02 38.45
C THR A 137 -36.54 -20.44 37.71
N GLN A 138 -35.65 -21.19 38.37
CA GLN A 138 -34.46 -21.75 37.73
C GLN A 138 -34.82 -22.66 36.54
N LEU A 139 -35.77 -23.58 36.73
CA LEU A 139 -36.24 -24.47 35.65
C LEU A 139 -36.84 -23.69 34.47
N LEU A 140 -37.58 -22.61 34.74
CA LEU A 140 -38.13 -21.75 33.68
C LEU A 140 -37.03 -21.01 32.91
N ILE A 141 -35.93 -20.61 33.57
CA ILE A 141 -34.76 -20.01 32.92
C ILE A 141 -34.09 -21.06 32.01
N GLU A 142 -33.89 -22.28 32.50
CA GLU A 142 -33.30 -23.40 31.73
C GLU A 142 -34.14 -23.78 30.51
N GLN A 143 -35.47 -23.67 30.61
CA GLN A 143 -36.42 -23.93 29.51
C GLN A 143 -36.58 -22.73 28.54
N ALA A 144 -35.87 -21.63 28.75
CA ALA A 144 -35.98 -20.38 27.98
C ALA A 144 -37.37 -19.70 28.04
N GLU A 145 -38.18 -19.99 29.06
CA GLU A 145 -39.47 -19.33 29.34
C GLU A 145 -39.26 -18.00 30.10
N LEU A 146 -38.47 -17.10 29.49
CA LEU A 146 -37.85 -15.94 30.15
C LEU A 146 -38.86 -14.95 30.77
N LEU A 147 -40.04 -14.77 30.16
CA LEU A 147 -41.06 -13.86 30.68
C LEU A 147 -41.70 -14.38 31.97
N GLN A 148 -41.91 -15.69 32.06
CA GLN A 148 -42.50 -16.33 33.24
C GLN A 148 -41.48 -16.35 34.37
N ALA A 149 -40.22 -16.69 34.05
CA ALA A 149 -39.10 -16.61 34.98
C ALA A 149 -38.92 -15.18 35.53
N HIS A 150 -38.95 -14.17 34.66
CA HIS A 150 -38.84 -12.76 35.08
C HIS A 150 -39.98 -12.33 36.01
N ARG A 151 -41.20 -12.78 35.76
CA ARG A 151 -42.34 -12.47 36.64
C ARG A 151 -42.14 -13.03 38.04
N LYS A 152 -41.78 -14.32 38.15
CA LYS A 152 -41.53 -14.96 39.46
C LYS A 152 -40.35 -14.32 40.17
N LEU A 153 -39.27 -14.01 39.44
CA LEU A 153 -38.11 -13.30 39.98
C LEU A 153 -38.50 -11.91 40.51
N MET A 154 -39.32 -11.16 39.77
CA MET A 154 -39.79 -9.84 40.19
C MET A 154 -40.60 -9.93 41.49
N ASP A 155 -41.47 -10.94 41.64
CA ASP A 155 -42.25 -11.14 42.88
C ASP A 155 -41.34 -11.48 44.09
N LEU A 156 -40.27 -12.27 43.87
CA LEU A 156 -39.24 -12.55 44.86
C LEU A 156 -38.41 -11.30 45.22
N GLU A 157 -37.98 -10.52 44.22
CA GLU A 157 -37.24 -9.27 44.44
C GLU A 157 -38.10 -8.23 45.15
N CYS A 158 -39.39 -8.11 44.81
CA CYS A 158 -40.32 -7.22 45.51
C CYS A 158 -40.47 -7.62 46.97
N SER A 159 -40.64 -8.93 47.26
CA SER A 159 -40.75 -9.42 48.64
C SER A 159 -39.49 -9.12 49.46
N ARG A 160 -38.30 -9.35 48.87
CA ARG A 160 -37.02 -8.99 49.49
C ARG A 160 -36.92 -7.48 49.74
N ASP A 161 -37.19 -6.68 48.71
CA ASP A 161 -36.99 -5.23 48.75
C ASP A 161 -37.97 -4.55 49.73
N ASP A 162 -39.20 -5.06 49.86
CA ASP A 162 -40.18 -4.58 50.83
C ASP A 162 -39.79 -4.96 52.27
N LEU A 163 -39.30 -6.18 52.51
CA LEU A 163 -38.73 -6.57 53.82
C LEU A 163 -37.53 -5.71 54.21
N MET A 164 -36.63 -5.44 53.27
CA MET A 164 -35.48 -4.57 53.51
C MET A 164 -35.92 -3.12 53.77
N TYR A 165 -36.92 -2.61 53.04
CA TYR A 165 -37.45 -1.27 53.28
C TYR A 165 -38.13 -1.16 54.65
N GLU A 166 -38.92 -2.16 55.05
CA GLU A 166 -39.55 -2.20 56.37
C GLU A 166 -38.52 -2.22 57.49
N GLN A 167 -37.46 -3.01 57.34
CA GLN A 167 -36.34 -3.00 58.29
C GLN A 167 -35.65 -1.63 58.34
N TYR A 168 -35.40 -1.01 57.18
CA TYR A 168 -34.81 0.32 57.11
C TYR A 168 -35.65 1.39 57.80
N ARG A 169 -36.99 1.28 57.67
CA ARG A 169 -37.96 2.18 58.29
C ARG A 169 -37.99 2.03 59.81
N MET A 170 -37.78 0.81 60.33
CA MET A 170 -37.75 0.53 61.77
C MET A 170 -36.43 0.95 62.40
N ASP A 171 -35.29 0.50 61.85
CA ASP A 171 -33.97 0.88 62.32
C ASP A 171 -32.93 0.85 61.18
N SER A 172 -32.71 2.02 60.59
CA SER A 172 -31.72 2.23 59.53
C SER A 172 -30.27 1.87 59.91
N LYS A 173 -29.93 1.72 61.21
CA LYS A 173 -28.58 1.39 61.69
C LYS A 173 -28.40 -0.11 61.95
N ASN A 174 -29.48 -0.88 62.02
CA ASN A 174 -29.42 -2.31 62.31
C ASN A 174 -28.93 -3.10 61.08
N THR A 175 -27.61 -3.30 61.06
CA THR A 175 -26.90 -3.93 59.95
C THR A 175 -26.95 -5.47 60.02
N SER A 176 -27.17 -6.07 61.19
CA SER A 176 -27.25 -7.54 61.33
C SER A 176 -28.48 -8.12 60.67
N ASP A 177 -29.65 -7.50 60.87
CA ASP A 177 -30.92 -7.99 60.34
C ASP A 177 -31.01 -7.74 58.83
N MET A 178 -30.49 -6.60 58.37
CA MET A 178 -30.30 -6.34 56.94
C MET A 178 -29.40 -7.38 56.26
N ASN A 179 -28.34 -7.82 56.94
CA ASN A 179 -27.47 -8.89 56.44
C ASN A 179 -28.15 -10.26 56.46
N LEU A 180 -29.00 -10.55 57.45
CA LEU A 180 -29.75 -11.81 57.51
C LEU A 180 -30.73 -11.92 56.33
N ILE A 181 -31.46 -10.85 56.03
CA ILE A 181 -32.36 -10.79 54.86
C ILE A 181 -31.55 -10.98 53.58
N ARG A 182 -30.38 -10.32 53.46
CA ARG A 182 -29.50 -10.49 52.30
C ARG A 182 -29.04 -11.94 52.09
N ILE A 183 -28.64 -12.62 53.16
CA ILE A 183 -28.21 -14.03 53.10
C ILE A 183 -29.37 -14.94 52.72
N TYR A 184 -30.55 -14.74 53.31
CA TYR A 184 -31.72 -15.55 53.01
C TYR A 184 -32.17 -15.45 51.54
N PHE A 185 -32.07 -14.26 50.95
CA PHE A 185 -32.42 -14.01 49.54
C PHE A 185 -31.21 -14.08 48.58
N GLU A 186 -30.09 -14.70 48.97
CA GLU A 186 -28.88 -14.79 48.13
C GLU A 186 -29.16 -15.52 46.81
N ASP A 187 -29.94 -16.60 46.85
CA ASP A 187 -30.32 -17.37 45.66
C ASP A 187 -31.13 -16.54 44.65
N VAL A 188 -31.87 -15.53 45.12
CA VAL A 188 -32.62 -14.61 44.24
C VAL A 188 -31.68 -13.73 43.42
N GLN A 189 -30.56 -13.33 44.03
CA GLN A 189 -29.51 -12.59 43.30
C GLN A 189 -28.88 -13.49 42.24
N ALA A 190 -28.57 -14.75 42.57
CA ALA A 190 -28.04 -15.73 41.63
C ALA A 190 -28.99 -15.97 40.44
N LEU A 191 -30.31 -16.07 40.70
CA LEU A 191 -31.33 -16.16 39.65
C LEU A 191 -31.38 -14.92 38.76
N SER A 192 -31.28 -13.72 39.34
CA SER A 192 -31.22 -12.48 38.55
C SER A 192 -30.00 -12.46 37.63
N ASP A 193 -28.86 -12.94 38.11
CA ASP A 193 -27.64 -12.99 37.31
C ASP A 193 -27.73 -14.07 36.20
N GLU A 194 -28.33 -15.23 36.49
CA GLU A 194 -28.55 -16.29 35.49
C GLU A 194 -29.55 -15.86 34.41
N LEU A 195 -30.66 -15.24 34.81
CA LEU A 195 -31.60 -14.64 33.85
C LEU A 195 -30.87 -13.62 32.97
N ALA A 196 -30.08 -12.72 33.56
CA ALA A 196 -29.33 -11.73 32.81
C ALA A 196 -28.37 -12.37 31.79
N LYS A 197 -27.64 -13.43 32.16
CA LYS A 197 -26.79 -14.19 31.22
C LYS A 197 -27.58 -14.72 30.03
N GLN A 198 -28.77 -15.29 30.26
CA GLN A 198 -29.63 -15.76 29.17
C GLN A 198 -30.09 -14.61 28.26
N LEU A 199 -30.48 -13.46 28.83
CA LEU A 199 -30.82 -12.26 28.04
C LEU A 199 -29.63 -11.83 27.15
N TRP A 200 -28.42 -11.76 27.71
CA TRP A 200 -27.22 -11.37 26.95
C TRP A 200 -26.88 -12.38 25.86
N MET A 201 -27.03 -13.69 26.11
CA MET A 201 -26.79 -14.71 25.09
C MET A 201 -27.77 -14.58 23.91
N VAL A 202 -29.05 -14.31 24.18
CA VAL A 202 -30.05 -14.07 23.13
C VAL A 202 -29.73 -12.80 22.34
N LEU A 203 -29.28 -11.72 22.99
CA LEU A 203 -28.90 -10.46 22.34
C LEU A 203 -27.62 -10.59 21.50
N GLN A 204 -26.62 -11.34 21.98
CA GLN A 204 -25.41 -11.66 21.20
C GLN A 204 -25.74 -12.45 19.93
N ARG A 205 -26.82 -13.23 19.95
CA ARG A 205 -27.31 -13.99 18.79
C ARG A 205 -28.49 -13.31 18.08
N SER A 206 -28.75 -12.03 18.36
CA SER A 206 -29.94 -11.30 17.92
C SER A 206 -30.22 -11.40 16.42
N MET A 207 -29.19 -11.37 15.57
CA MET A 207 -29.31 -11.52 14.10
C MET A 207 -29.79 -12.90 13.64
N VAL A 208 -29.48 -13.96 14.41
CA VAL A 208 -29.94 -15.32 14.13
C VAL A 208 -31.32 -15.54 14.77
N THR A 209 -31.48 -15.05 16.01
CA THR A 209 -32.74 -15.11 16.75
C THR A 209 -33.85 -14.43 15.96
N VAL A 210 -33.66 -13.22 15.45
CA VAL A 210 -34.70 -12.48 14.70
C VAL A 210 -35.12 -13.19 13.41
N ARG A 211 -34.23 -13.98 12.79
CA ARG A 211 -34.55 -14.74 11.57
C ARG A 211 -35.31 -16.04 11.87
N ARG A 212 -35.04 -16.67 13.03
CA ARG A 212 -35.64 -17.96 13.41
C ARG A 212 -36.90 -17.78 14.25
N ASP A 213 -36.83 -16.96 15.28
CA ASP A 213 -37.90 -16.66 16.23
C ASP A 213 -37.79 -15.21 16.76
N PRO A 214 -38.44 -14.24 16.10
CA PRO A 214 -38.50 -12.85 16.57
C PRO A 214 -39.16 -12.69 17.94
N THR A 215 -40.03 -13.62 18.35
CA THR A 215 -40.79 -13.49 19.60
C THR A 215 -39.90 -13.61 20.84
N MET A 216 -38.80 -14.38 20.71
CA MET A 216 -37.82 -14.47 21.78
C MET A 216 -37.09 -13.14 22.00
N LEU A 217 -36.71 -12.44 20.92
CA LEU A 217 -36.08 -11.12 21.02
C LEU A 217 -37.05 -10.08 21.62
N VAL A 218 -38.32 -10.09 21.19
CA VAL A 218 -39.37 -9.25 21.79
C VAL A 218 -39.49 -9.50 23.29
N SER A 219 -39.46 -10.76 23.72
CA SER A 219 -39.56 -11.13 25.13
C SER A 219 -38.40 -10.58 25.94
N VAL A 220 -37.16 -10.68 25.44
CA VAL A 220 -35.96 -10.09 26.08
C VAL A 220 -36.08 -8.57 26.18
N VAL A 221 -36.44 -7.88 25.10
CA VAL A 221 -36.59 -6.41 25.08
C VAL A 221 -37.70 -5.96 26.03
N ARG A 222 -38.81 -6.71 26.13
CA ARG A 222 -39.91 -6.44 27.08
C ARG A 222 -39.47 -6.55 28.53
N ILE A 223 -38.62 -7.53 28.86
CA ILE A 223 -38.06 -7.68 30.20
C ILE A 223 -37.19 -6.46 30.53
N ILE A 224 -36.30 -6.07 29.61
CA ILE A 224 -35.41 -4.91 29.80
C ILE A 224 -36.20 -3.61 29.98
N GLU A 225 -37.22 -3.37 29.15
CA GLU A 225 -38.11 -2.21 29.29
C GLU A 225 -38.88 -2.20 30.62
N ARG A 226 -39.22 -3.38 31.14
CA ARG A 226 -39.89 -3.51 32.44
C ARG A 226 -38.94 -3.21 33.59
N GLU A 227 -37.71 -3.72 33.52
CA GLU A 227 -36.64 -3.42 34.49
C GLU A 227 -36.29 -1.94 34.52
N GLU A 228 -36.21 -1.27 33.37
CA GLU A 228 -35.96 0.17 33.28
C GLU A 228 -37.11 1.01 33.89
N LYS A 229 -38.35 0.52 33.80
CA LYS A 229 -39.50 1.14 34.49
C LYS A 229 -39.43 0.92 36.01
N ILE A 230 -38.97 -0.25 36.46
CA ILE A 230 -38.77 -0.54 37.88
C ILE A 230 -37.66 0.35 38.44
N ASP A 231 -36.52 0.44 37.75
CA ASP A 231 -35.40 1.30 38.14
C ASP A 231 -35.83 2.77 38.29
N ARG A 232 -36.61 3.31 37.34
CA ARG A 232 -37.20 4.65 37.48
C ARG A 232 -38.07 4.81 38.73
N ARG A 233 -38.98 3.87 38.98
CA ARG A 233 -39.84 3.90 40.18
C ARG A 233 -39.02 3.83 41.47
N MET A 234 -37.97 3.01 41.50
CA MET A 234 -37.08 2.89 42.67
C MET A 234 -36.26 4.16 42.90
N LEU A 235 -35.78 4.80 41.83
CA LEU A 235 -35.09 6.10 41.93
C LEU A 235 -36.01 7.21 42.44
N ASP A 236 -37.27 7.22 42.01
CA ASP A 236 -38.26 8.17 42.52
C ASP A 236 -38.64 7.88 43.98
N ARG A 237 -38.78 6.61 44.37
CA ARG A 237 -38.95 6.19 45.78
C ARG A 237 -37.76 6.63 46.63
N LYS A 238 -36.52 6.47 46.14
CA LYS A 238 -35.30 6.92 46.83
C LYS A 238 -35.31 8.41 47.13
N LYS A 239 -35.81 9.26 46.21
CA LYS A 239 -35.93 10.71 46.46
C LYS A 239 -36.88 11.02 47.63
N GLN A 240 -37.89 10.17 47.84
CA GLN A 240 -38.88 10.34 48.91
C GLN A 240 -38.45 9.70 50.23
N THR A 241 -37.82 8.54 50.20
CA THR A 241 -37.56 7.71 51.39
C THR A 241 -36.09 7.59 51.79
N GLY A 242 -35.15 8.01 50.93
CA GLY A 242 -33.71 7.85 51.13
C GLY A 242 -33.17 6.42 50.92
N PHE A 243 -34.04 5.42 50.82
CA PHE A 243 -33.68 4.01 50.67
C PHE A 243 -33.65 3.58 49.21
N ILE A 244 -32.69 2.72 48.86
CA ILE A 244 -32.66 1.99 47.60
C ILE A 244 -32.19 0.56 47.87
N PRO A 245 -32.87 -0.46 47.32
CA PRO A 245 -32.43 -1.84 47.46
C PRO A 245 -31.04 -2.08 46.85
N PRO A 246 -30.24 -3.02 47.40
CA PRO A 246 -28.94 -3.35 46.85
C PRO A 246 -29.09 -3.91 45.42
N GLY A 247 -28.20 -3.49 44.52
CA GLY A 247 -28.21 -3.90 43.11
C GLY A 247 -29.11 -3.07 42.19
N ARG A 248 -29.79 -2.04 42.70
CA ARG A 248 -30.58 -1.08 41.91
C ARG A 248 -29.87 0.29 41.82
N PRO A 249 -29.95 1.01 40.68
CA PRO A 249 -30.56 0.59 39.41
C PRO A 249 -29.71 -0.44 38.66
N LYS A 250 -30.35 -1.37 37.94
CA LYS A 250 -29.68 -2.43 37.17
C LYS A 250 -29.13 -1.94 35.83
N GLN A 251 -29.73 -0.90 35.24
CA GLN A 251 -29.32 -0.26 33.97
C GLN A 251 -29.19 -1.26 32.80
N TRP A 252 -30.13 -2.21 32.70
CA TRP A 252 -30.09 -3.25 31.67
C TRP A 252 -30.24 -2.72 30.25
N LYS A 253 -30.87 -1.56 30.07
CA LYS A 253 -30.97 -0.89 28.76
C LYS A 253 -29.59 -0.50 28.21
N ASP A 254 -28.75 0.12 29.04
CA ASP A 254 -27.39 0.52 28.62
C ASP A 254 -26.51 -0.70 28.35
N LYS A 255 -26.64 -1.75 29.18
CA LYS A 255 -25.94 -3.03 28.97
C LYS A 255 -26.39 -3.71 27.68
N MET A 256 -27.69 -3.72 27.37
CA MET A 256 -28.22 -4.26 26.13
C MET A 256 -27.57 -3.62 24.91
N PHE A 257 -27.49 -2.28 24.86
CA PHE A 257 -26.87 -1.59 23.73
C PHE A 257 -25.37 -1.85 23.62
N LYS A 258 -24.66 -1.96 24.74
CA LYS A 258 -23.24 -2.38 24.74
C LYS A 258 -23.05 -3.80 24.20
N VAL A 259 -23.94 -4.72 24.56
CA VAL A 259 -23.90 -6.11 24.05
C VAL A 259 -24.18 -6.13 22.54
N LEU A 260 -25.16 -5.35 22.06
CA LEU A 260 -25.46 -5.23 20.64
C LEU A 260 -24.31 -4.60 19.85
N GLU A 261 -23.67 -3.56 20.39
CA GLU A 261 -22.47 -2.94 19.82
C GLU A 261 -21.33 -3.96 19.69
N GLY A 262 -20.99 -4.67 20.78
CA GLY A 262 -19.98 -5.73 20.73
C GLY A 262 -20.33 -6.84 19.74
N THR A 263 -21.61 -7.18 19.60
CA THR A 263 -22.08 -8.18 18.62
C THR A 263 -21.79 -7.74 17.18
N VAL A 264 -22.01 -6.46 16.87
CA VAL A 264 -21.71 -5.89 15.54
C VAL A 264 -20.20 -5.88 15.31
N SER A 265 -19.40 -5.43 16.27
CA SER A 265 -17.93 -5.40 16.15
C SER A 265 -17.33 -6.80 15.94
N THR A 266 -17.67 -7.78 16.79
CA THR A 266 -17.20 -9.16 16.65
C THR A 266 -17.60 -9.79 15.31
N ARG A 267 -18.72 -9.37 14.74
CA ARG A 267 -19.18 -9.86 13.43
C ARG A 267 -18.35 -9.29 12.27
N ILE A 268 -17.96 -8.02 12.34
CA ILE A 268 -17.03 -7.42 11.37
C ILE A 268 -15.63 -8.01 11.51
N GLU A 269 -15.13 -8.18 12.73
CA GLU A 269 -13.85 -8.84 13.03
C GLU A 269 -13.83 -10.30 12.56
N GLY A 270 -14.92 -11.04 12.76
CA GLY A 270 -15.06 -12.45 12.32
C GLY A 270 -14.99 -12.64 10.80
N THR A 271 -15.00 -11.55 10.02
CA THR A 271 -14.84 -11.58 8.55
C THR A 271 -13.37 -11.77 8.12
N GLN A 272 -12.41 -11.75 9.06
CA GLN A 272 -10.95 -11.80 8.83
C GLN A 272 -10.37 -13.18 8.45
N SER A 273 -11.15 -14.11 7.92
CA SER A 273 -10.63 -15.44 7.52
C SER A 273 -9.72 -15.40 6.28
N VAL A 274 -9.59 -14.25 5.63
CA VAL A 274 -8.79 -14.06 4.41
C VAL A 274 -7.53 -13.27 4.76
N THR A 275 -6.38 -13.95 4.71
CA THR A 275 -5.06 -13.34 4.94
C THR A 275 -4.28 -13.19 3.64
N ARG A 276 -3.31 -12.27 3.65
CA ARG A 276 -2.39 -12.00 2.53
C ARG A 276 -1.58 -13.23 2.10
N GLU A 277 -1.39 -14.19 3.01
CA GLU A 277 -0.67 -15.44 2.76
C GLU A 277 -1.48 -16.44 1.91
N VAL A 278 -2.82 -16.38 2.00
CA VAL A 278 -3.71 -17.36 1.35
C VAL A 278 -4.18 -16.87 -0.02
N ASP A 279 -4.35 -15.56 -0.20
CA ASP A 279 -4.90 -14.97 -1.43
C ASP A 279 -4.21 -13.64 -1.77
N LYS A 280 -3.70 -13.51 -3.01
CA LYS A 280 -3.11 -12.26 -3.49
C LYS A 280 -4.13 -11.12 -3.62
N MET A 281 -5.42 -11.44 -3.68
CA MET A 281 -6.53 -10.47 -3.71
C MET A 281 -7.27 -10.40 -2.36
N TRP A 282 -6.60 -10.76 -1.26
CA TRP A 282 -7.20 -10.85 0.07
C TRP A 282 -8.00 -9.60 0.45
N LEU A 283 -7.46 -8.40 0.20
CA LEU A 283 -8.09 -7.15 0.60
C LEU A 283 -9.36 -6.86 -0.19
N VAL A 284 -9.35 -7.09 -1.50
CA VAL A 284 -10.54 -6.94 -2.36
C VAL A 284 -11.65 -7.88 -1.89
N ARG A 285 -11.28 -9.13 -1.60
CA ARG A 285 -12.21 -10.14 -1.12
C ARG A 285 -12.76 -9.80 0.27
N LEU A 286 -11.91 -9.33 1.18
CA LEU A 286 -12.30 -8.89 2.52
C LEU A 286 -13.34 -7.76 2.42
N LEU A 287 -13.04 -6.70 1.65
CA LEU A 287 -13.91 -5.55 1.47
C LEU A 287 -15.26 -5.93 0.84
N GLU A 288 -15.27 -6.85 -0.14
CA GLU A 288 -16.49 -7.33 -0.77
C GLU A 288 -17.34 -8.20 0.17
N ILE A 289 -16.70 -9.04 0.98
CA ILE A 289 -17.39 -9.84 1.98
C ILE A 289 -18.00 -8.92 3.05
N THR A 290 -17.24 -7.94 3.54
CA THR A 290 -17.75 -6.92 4.49
C THR A 290 -18.93 -6.15 3.89
N ARG A 291 -18.84 -5.71 2.62
CA ARG A 291 -19.93 -5.02 1.92
C ARG A 291 -21.23 -5.84 1.94
N LYS A 292 -21.15 -7.13 1.54
CA LYS A 292 -22.30 -8.04 1.50
C LYS A 292 -22.88 -8.28 2.88
N TYR A 293 -22.05 -8.60 3.88
CA TYR A 293 -22.54 -8.89 5.23
C TYR A 293 -23.22 -7.70 5.88
N VAL A 294 -22.63 -6.51 5.78
CA VAL A 294 -23.21 -5.29 6.36
C VAL A 294 -24.56 -4.99 5.71
N LEU A 295 -24.65 -5.06 4.37
CA LEU A 295 -25.89 -4.80 3.65
C LEU A 295 -26.98 -5.82 4.04
N ASP A 296 -26.67 -7.12 4.01
CA ASP A 296 -27.61 -8.19 4.35
C ASP A 296 -28.13 -8.05 5.79
N ASP A 297 -27.25 -7.71 6.73
CA ASP A 297 -27.64 -7.52 8.12
C ASP A 297 -28.49 -6.26 8.30
N LEU A 298 -28.15 -5.13 7.67
CA LEU A 298 -28.96 -3.91 7.76
C LEU A 298 -30.36 -4.10 7.15
N ILE A 299 -30.48 -4.88 6.07
CA ILE A 299 -31.78 -5.26 5.49
C ILE A 299 -32.59 -6.10 6.50
N VAL A 300 -31.96 -7.05 7.18
CA VAL A 300 -32.61 -7.84 8.23
C VAL A 300 -33.00 -6.99 9.44
N VAL A 301 -32.16 -6.02 9.82
CA VAL A 301 -32.49 -5.09 10.89
C VAL A 301 -33.74 -4.29 10.52
N LYS A 302 -33.77 -3.72 9.32
CA LYS A 302 -34.92 -2.94 8.82
C LYS A 302 -36.19 -3.78 8.83
N ASN A 303 -36.16 -4.95 8.20
CA ASN A 303 -37.36 -5.72 7.90
C ASN A 303 -37.89 -6.50 9.11
N LEU A 304 -37.00 -7.03 9.96
CA LEU A 304 -37.37 -7.93 11.05
C LEU A 304 -37.06 -7.34 12.42
N MET A 305 -35.86 -6.78 12.63
CA MET A 305 -35.43 -6.39 13.97
C MET A 305 -36.14 -5.14 14.49
N VAL A 306 -36.44 -4.15 13.64
CA VAL A 306 -37.17 -2.93 14.05
C VAL A 306 -38.50 -3.27 14.72
N GLN A 307 -39.19 -4.33 14.27
CA GLN A 307 -40.47 -4.75 14.84
C GLN A 307 -40.35 -5.33 16.25
N CYS A 308 -39.16 -5.77 16.66
CA CYS A 308 -38.92 -6.34 17.98
C CYS A 308 -38.67 -5.30 19.08
N PHE A 309 -38.40 -4.05 18.70
CA PHE A 309 -38.02 -2.98 19.62
C PHE A 309 -39.09 -1.87 19.68
N PRO A 310 -39.20 -1.14 20.79
CA PRO A 310 -40.07 0.04 20.87
C PRO A 310 -39.67 1.14 19.86
N PRO A 311 -40.63 1.89 19.27
CA PRO A 311 -40.33 2.92 18.27
C PRO A 311 -39.37 4.01 18.75
N HIS A 312 -39.45 4.39 20.03
CA HIS A 312 -38.62 5.44 20.62
C HIS A 312 -37.13 5.04 20.77
N TYR A 313 -36.75 3.79 20.48
CA TYR A 313 -35.36 3.35 20.47
C TYR A 313 -34.64 3.70 19.16
N ASN A 314 -35.36 4.06 18.09
CA ASN A 314 -34.80 4.33 16.76
C ASN A 314 -33.81 3.24 16.31
N THR A 315 -34.21 1.98 16.46
CA THR A 315 -33.35 0.80 16.34
C THR A 315 -32.57 0.76 15.03
N PHE A 316 -33.23 1.01 13.90
CA PHE A 316 -32.54 1.01 12.61
C PHE A 316 -31.40 2.03 12.56
N ARG A 317 -31.67 3.30 12.91
CA ARG A 317 -30.65 4.36 12.94
C ARG A 317 -29.49 4.00 13.87
N ARG A 318 -29.79 3.39 15.02
CA ARG A 318 -28.75 2.96 15.97
C ARG A 318 -27.85 1.89 15.36
N PHE A 319 -28.42 0.84 14.77
CA PHE A 319 -27.65 -0.21 14.09
C PHE A 319 -26.88 0.34 12.89
N PHE A 320 -27.48 1.25 12.12
CA PHE A 320 -26.83 1.93 11.01
C PHE A 320 -25.54 2.65 11.46
N CYS A 321 -25.60 3.39 12.57
CA CYS A 321 -24.41 4.02 13.17
C CYS A 321 -23.42 2.99 13.76
N LEU A 322 -23.89 1.92 14.41
CA LEU A 322 -23.02 0.88 14.96
C LEU A 322 -22.20 0.18 13.87
N TYR A 323 -22.84 -0.17 12.76
CA TYR A 323 -22.17 -0.76 11.59
C TYR A 323 -21.19 0.23 10.95
N HIS A 324 -21.55 1.51 10.82
CA HIS A 324 -20.63 2.55 10.36
C HIS A 324 -19.37 2.63 11.23
N ASN A 325 -19.54 2.71 12.55
CA ASN A 325 -18.44 2.80 13.50
C ASN A 325 -17.53 1.56 13.45
N ALA A 326 -18.12 0.37 13.39
CA ALA A 326 -17.36 -0.88 13.29
C ALA A 326 -16.56 -0.98 11.97
N VAL A 327 -17.16 -0.57 10.84
CA VAL A 327 -16.47 -0.52 9.55
C VAL A 327 -15.37 0.54 9.55
N SER A 328 -15.62 1.72 10.12
CA SER A 328 -14.60 2.79 10.23
C SER A 328 -13.42 2.35 11.08
N ALA A 329 -13.66 1.73 12.23
CA ALA A 329 -12.61 1.16 13.08
C ALA A 329 -11.77 0.14 12.29
N ARG A 330 -12.43 -0.77 11.56
CA ARG A 330 -11.73 -1.79 10.78
C ARG A 330 -10.91 -1.21 9.62
N VAL A 331 -11.46 -0.22 8.90
CA VAL A 331 -10.73 0.44 7.81
C VAL A 331 -9.52 1.20 8.36
N LYS A 332 -9.63 1.84 9.53
CA LYS A 332 -8.50 2.50 10.20
C LYS A 332 -7.40 1.52 10.62
N GLU A 333 -7.77 0.33 11.10
CA GLU A 333 -6.79 -0.73 11.36
C GLU A 333 -6.06 -1.15 10.08
N LEU A 334 -6.79 -1.35 8.97
CA LEU A 334 -6.19 -1.72 7.68
C LEU A 334 -5.22 -0.64 7.17
N THR A 335 -5.50 0.65 7.41
CA THR A 335 -4.58 1.74 7.04
C THR A 335 -3.33 1.82 7.93
N SER A 336 -3.34 1.18 9.10
CA SER A 336 -2.16 1.10 9.98
C SER A 336 -1.19 -0.01 9.59
N GLU A 337 -1.61 -0.92 8.71
CA GLU A 337 -0.77 -1.96 8.13
C GLU A 337 0.00 -1.44 6.90
N ASP A 338 1.15 -2.06 6.58
CA ASP A 338 1.94 -1.71 5.40
C ASP A 338 1.27 -2.26 4.11
N LEU A 339 0.45 -1.41 3.48
CA LEU A 339 -0.28 -1.72 2.26
C LEU A 339 0.57 -1.52 0.99
N GLU A 340 0.44 -2.44 0.03
CA GLU A 340 1.00 -2.30 -1.33
C GLU A 340 0.20 -1.31 -2.18
N ALA A 341 0.79 -0.79 -3.26
CA ALA A 341 0.14 0.21 -4.12
C ALA A 341 -1.24 -0.25 -4.68
N ASN A 342 -1.35 -1.51 -5.11
CA ASN A 342 -2.61 -2.13 -5.55
C ASN A 342 -3.64 -2.28 -4.41
N GLU A 343 -3.18 -2.52 -3.19
CA GLU A 343 -4.02 -2.61 -2.00
C GLU A 343 -4.55 -1.23 -1.62
N ILE A 344 -3.70 -0.20 -1.67
CA ILE A 344 -4.08 1.20 -1.47
C ILE A 344 -5.14 1.62 -2.49
N VAL A 345 -4.96 1.31 -3.79
CA VAL A 345 -5.97 1.59 -4.83
C VAL A 345 -7.30 0.93 -4.47
N SER A 346 -7.27 -0.35 -4.09
CA SER A 346 -8.47 -1.13 -3.78
C SER A 346 -9.21 -0.55 -2.58
N LEU A 347 -8.48 -0.22 -1.51
CA LEU A 347 -9.03 0.39 -0.30
C LEU A 347 -9.63 1.76 -0.57
N LEU A 348 -8.88 2.65 -1.22
CA LEU A 348 -9.36 4.01 -1.53
C LEU A 348 -10.56 3.99 -2.47
N THR A 349 -10.55 3.13 -3.49
CA THR A 349 -11.70 2.95 -4.38
C THR A 349 -12.93 2.52 -3.59
N TRP A 350 -12.77 1.56 -2.67
CA TRP A 350 -13.88 1.09 -1.86
C TRP A 350 -14.40 2.15 -0.89
N VAL A 351 -13.51 2.85 -0.18
CA VAL A 351 -13.88 3.89 0.80
C VAL A 351 -14.56 5.09 0.12
N LEU A 352 -14.01 5.56 -1.00
CA LEU A 352 -14.47 6.77 -1.67
C LEU A 352 -15.66 6.52 -2.59
N ASN A 353 -15.65 5.40 -3.31
CA ASN A 353 -16.64 5.14 -4.36
C ASN A 353 -17.66 4.08 -3.97
N THR A 354 -17.29 2.99 -3.28
CA THR A 354 -18.21 1.89 -3.00
C THR A 354 -19.03 2.10 -1.72
N TYR A 355 -18.43 2.58 -0.63
CA TYR A 355 -19.06 2.64 0.68
C TYR A 355 -20.36 3.46 0.72
N LYS A 356 -20.33 4.68 0.16
CA LYS A 356 -21.49 5.58 0.10
C LYS A 356 -22.40 5.33 -1.12
N SER A 357 -22.04 4.39 -2.00
CA SER A 357 -22.81 4.11 -3.22
C SER A 357 -24.10 3.32 -2.95
N THR A 358 -24.88 3.16 -4.01
CA THR A 358 -26.04 2.27 -4.07
C THR A 358 -25.72 0.80 -3.84
N GLU A 359 -24.44 0.41 -3.87
CA GLU A 359 -24.02 -0.98 -3.64
C GLU A 359 -23.84 -1.33 -2.16
N MET A 360 -23.90 -0.35 -1.25
CA MET A 360 -23.71 -0.57 0.19
C MET A 360 -24.57 0.35 1.07
N MET A 361 -24.00 1.38 1.71
CA MET A 361 -24.76 2.19 2.68
C MET A 361 -25.82 3.06 1.99
N GLY A 362 -25.58 3.46 0.73
CA GLY A 362 -26.52 4.20 -0.12
C GLY A 362 -27.51 3.32 -0.87
N HIS A 363 -27.67 2.06 -0.47
CA HIS A 363 -28.61 1.16 -1.12
C HIS A 363 -30.06 1.71 -1.01
N PRO A 364 -30.88 1.64 -2.09
CA PRO A 364 -32.22 2.22 -2.11
C PRO A 364 -33.13 1.76 -0.97
N GLU A 365 -32.97 0.52 -0.52
CA GLU A 365 -33.74 -0.01 0.62
C GLU A 365 -33.32 0.61 1.97
N LEU A 366 -32.10 1.12 2.11
CA LEU A 366 -31.62 1.75 3.35
C LEU A 366 -31.87 3.26 3.34
N CYS A 367 -31.75 3.92 2.17
CA CYS A 367 -31.95 5.36 2.01
C CYS A 367 -33.34 5.86 2.40
N ALA A 368 -34.35 4.99 2.39
CA ALA A 368 -35.69 5.33 2.85
C ALA A 368 -35.75 5.65 4.36
N GLU A 369 -34.79 5.13 5.14
CA GLU A 369 -34.80 5.19 6.60
C GLU A 369 -33.69 6.10 7.17
N CYS A 370 -32.54 6.21 6.51
CA CYS A 370 -31.41 7.04 6.94
C CYS A 370 -30.67 7.63 5.73
N ASP A 371 -30.27 8.91 5.83
CA ASP A 371 -29.41 9.55 4.83
C ASP A 371 -27.93 9.22 5.11
N VAL A 372 -27.25 8.65 4.12
CA VAL A 372 -25.83 8.30 4.16
C VAL A 372 -24.95 9.55 4.27
N ASN A 373 -25.44 10.70 3.82
CA ASN A 373 -24.70 11.96 3.89
C ASN A 373 -24.58 12.49 5.31
N GLU A 374 -25.42 12.03 6.25
CA GLU A 374 -25.26 12.32 7.68
C GLU A 374 -24.06 11.58 8.30
N LEU A 375 -23.53 10.53 7.63
CA LEU A 375 -22.38 9.78 8.12
C LEU A 375 -21.08 10.52 7.83
N GLU A 376 -20.24 10.58 8.87
CA GLU A 376 -18.86 11.03 8.76
C GLU A 376 -18.07 10.14 7.77
N PRO A 377 -17.00 10.67 7.15
CA PRO A 377 -16.10 9.86 6.34
C PRO A 377 -15.50 8.70 7.15
N LEU A 378 -15.35 7.52 6.53
CA LEU A 378 -14.71 6.36 7.17
C LEU A 378 -13.27 6.64 7.61
N LEU A 379 -12.55 7.40 6.78
CA LEU A 379 -11.18 7.83 6.99
C LEU A 379 -11.11 9.36 7.04
N PRO A 380 -10.32 9.93 7.95
CA PRO A 380 -9.94 11.34 7.93
C PRO A 380 -9.27 11.72 6.59
N GLN A 381 -9.48 12.96 6.13
CA GLN A 381 -9.00 13.42 4.83
C GLN A 381 -7.46 13.42 4.73
N ASP A 382 -6.77 13.72 5.83
CA ASP A 382 -5.33 13.66 5.98
C ASP A 382 -4.77 12.26 5.69
N VAL A 383 -5.41 11.20 6.20
CA VAL A 383 -5.00 9.82 5.93
C VAL A 383 -5.22 9.45 4.47
N VAL A 384 -6.31 9.92 3.86
CA VAL A 384 -6.57 9.72 2.42
C VAL A 384 -5.49 10.38 1.56
N ASP A 385 -5.11 11.61 1.90
CA ASP A 385 -4.10 12.37 1.18
C ASP A 385 -2.71 11.71 1.32
N GLU A 386 -2.35 11.22 2.50
CA GLU A 386 -1.10 10.45 2.72
C GLU A 386 -1.05 9.17 1.87
N LEU A 387 -2.14 8.40 1.84
CA LEU A 387 -2.24 7.19 1.01
C LEU A 387 -2.13 7.51 -0.49
N LEU A 388 -2.74 8.60 -0.95
CA LEU A 388 -2.61 9.06 -2.34
C LEU A 388 -1.17 9.47 -2.66
N ILE A 389 -0.49 10.21 -1.78
CA ILE A 389 0.92 10.59 -1.96
C ILE A 389 1.80 9.35 -2.04
N CYS A 390 1.59 8.36 -1.17
CA CYS A 390 2.30 7.09 -1.18
C CYS A 390 2.12 6.36 -2.52
N LEU A 391 0.88 6.27 -3.00
CA LEU A 391 0.54 5.66 -4.28
C LEU A 391 1.20 6.38 -5.46
N PHE A 392 1.17 7.72 -5.51
CA PHE A 392 1.85 8.49 -6.55
C PHE A 392 3.37 8.29 -6.52
N SER A 393 3.97 8.20 -5.34
CA SER A 393 5.39 7.94 -5.16
C SER A 393 5.78 6.53 -5.67
N CYS A 394 5.03 5.50 -5.28
CA CYS A 394 5.23 4.11 -5.70
C CYS A 394 5.00 3.90 -7.21
N CYS A 395 3.95 4.51 -7.79
CA CYS A 395 3.73 4.44 -9.23
C CYS A 395 4.85 5.13 -10.02
N SER A 396 5.37 6.26 -9.52
CA SER A 396 6.50 6.97 -10.12
C SER A 396 7.79 6.14 -10.10
N SER A 397 8.08 5.44 -9.00
CA SER A 397 9.28 4.61 -8.90
C SER A 397 9.19 3.35 -9.79
N LEU A 398 8.07 2.63 -9.77
CA LEU A 398 7.84 1.45 -10.61
C LEU A 398 7.88 1.78 -12.10
N PHE A 399 7.30 2.91 -12.50
CA PHE A 399 7.34 3.36 -13.89
C PHE A 399 8.77 3.68 -14.34
N LYS A 400 9.55 4.39 -13.52
CA LYS A 400 10.96 4.71 -13.83
C LYS A 400 11.80 3.44 -14.02
N GLU A 401 11.60 2.42 -13.19
CA GLU A 401 12.34 1.16 -13.29
C GLU A 401 11.96 0.37 -14.55
N GLN A 402 10.67 0.32 -14.91
CA GLN A 402 10.23 -0.33 -16.14
C GLN A 402 10.78 0.36 -17.39
N VAL A 403 10.76 1.71 -17.41
CA VAL A 403 11.34 2.50 -18.51
C VAL A 403 12.85 2.22 -18.62
N LEU A 404 13.58 2.20 -17.50
CA LEU A 404 15.00 1.87 -17.49
C LEU A 404 15.25 0.48 -18.10
N ARG A 405 14.47 -0.54 -17.72
CA ARG A 405 14.62 -1.90 -18.22
C ARG A 405 14.43 -1.99 -19.74
N LEU A 406 13.43 -1.28 -20.27
CA LEU A 406 13.19 -1.21 -21.73
C LEU A 406 14.33 -0.48 -22.45
N CYS A 407 14.83 0.62 -21.89
CA CYS A 407 15.98 1.35 -22.44
C CYS A 407 17.24 0.48 -22.49
N LEU A 408 17.54 -0.29 -21.43
CA LEU A 408 18.70 -1.19 -21.41
C LEU A 408 18.57 -2.32 -22.45
N LYS A 409 17.37 -2.90 -22.60
CA LYS A 409 17.11 -3.90 -23.63
C LYS A 409 17.36 -3.35 -25.04
N GLN A 410 16.90 -2.13 -25.32
CA GLN A 410 17.13 -1.48 -26.61
C GLN A 410 18.60 -1.08 -26.82
N MET A 411 19.27 -0.64 -25.75
CA MET A 411 20.71 -0.37 -25.79
C MET A 411 21.50 -1.60 -26.20
N ASN A 412 21.17 -2.78 -25.65
CA ASN A 412 21.83 -4.02 -26.04
C ASN A 412 21.65 -4.34 -27.54
N SER A 413 20.43 -4.15 -28.07
CA SER A 413 20.16 -4.32 -29.51
C SER A 413 20.91 -3.31 -30.38
N PHE A 414 21.07 -2.08 -29.92
CA PHE A 414 21.90 -1.08 -30.59
C PHE A 414 23.37 -1.47 -30.61
N LEU A 415 23.93 -1.95 -29.48
CA LEU A 415 25.35 -2.31 -29.38
C LEU A 415 25.74 -3.50 -30.26
N ILE A 416 24.84 -4.46 -30.46
CA ILE A 416 25.05 -5.57 -31.39
C ILE A 416 25.20 -5.03 -32.83
N ARG A 417 24.30 -4.14 -33.26
CA ARG A 417 24.41 -3.49 -34.58
C ARG A 417 25.64 -2.59 -34.69
N TYR A 418 25.98 -1.89 -33.61
CA TYR A 418 27.17 -1.05 -33.55
C TYR A 418 28.45 -1.86 -33.78
N LYS A 419 28.51 -3.09 -33.23
CA LYS A 419 29.59 -4.04 -33.50
C LYS A 419 29.66 -4.42 -34.98
N GLU A 420 28.53 -4.81 -35.57
CA GLU A 420 28.45 -5.21 -36.98
C GLU A 420 28.93 -4.08 -37.91
N GLU A 421 28.53 -2.84 -37.63
CA GLU A 421 28.98 -1.66 -38.40
C GLU A 421 30.47 -1.37 -38.22
N ALA A 422 31.04 -1.57 -37.02
CA ALA A 422 32.48 -1.42 -36.80
C ALA A 422 33.30 -2.43 -37.62
N VAL A 423 32.81 -3.67 -37.72
CA VAL A 423 33.41 -4.71 -38.59
C VAL A 423 33.29 -4.30 -40.06
N ALA A 424 32.10 -3.85 -40.50
CA ALA A 424 31.89 -3.41 -41.87
C ALA A 424 32.82 -2.23 -42.25
N TYR A 425 33.03 -1.29 -41.34
CA TYR A 425 33.96 -0.16 -41.51
C TYR A 425 35.40 -0.61 -41.74
N LYS A 426 35.86 -1.63 -41.00
CA LYS A 426 37.17 -2.26 -41.22
C LYS A 426 37.24 -3.00 -42.56
N GLU A 427 36.20 -3.74 -42.93
CA GLU A 427 36.19 -4.46 -44.21
C GLU A 427 36.18 -3.51 -45.42
N GLU A 428 35.52 -2.35 -45.30
CA GLU A 428 35.57 -1.30 -46.32
C GLU A 428 36.98 -0.72 -46.47
N HIS A 429 37.65 -0.46 -45.34
CA HIS A 429 39.03 0.01 -45.33
C HIS A 429 40.02 -0.97 -45.97
N LEU A 430 39.84 -2.27 -45.74
CA LEU A 430 40.68 -3.28 -46.36
C LEU A 430 40.50 -3.39 -47.87
N ARG A 431 39.36 -2.97 -48.43
CA ARG A 431 39.12 -2.97 -49.89
C ARG A 431 39.87 -1.84 -50.58
N ASP A 432 39.89 -0.67 -49.94
CA ASP A 432 40.65 0.49 -50.42
C ASP A 432 41.19 1.24 -49.20
N ARG A 433 42.48 1.12 -48.93
CA ARG A 433 43.14 1.74 -47.76
C ARG A 433 43.11 3.28 -47.78
N GLN A 434 42.67 3.93 -48.86
CA GLN A 434 42.45 5.39 -48.89
C GLN A 434 41.08 5.81 -48.36
N LEU A 435 40.16 4.85 -48.24
CA LEU A 435 38.81 5.04 -47.77
C LEU A 435 38.51 4.08 -46.62
N PRO A 436 37.49 4.34 -45.79
CA PRO A 436 37.01 5.68 -45.48
C PRO A 436 38.12 6.58 -44.91
N GLN A 437 38.02 7.89 -45.15
CA GLN A 437 38.99 8.84 -44.60
C GLN A 437 38.99 8.78 -43.06
N CYS A 438 40.18 8.96 -42.48
CA CYS A 438 40.37 8.98 -41.03
C CYS A 438 40.03 7.65 -40.31
N TYR A 439 40.24 6.51 -40.97
CA TYR A 439 40.00 5.17 -40.41
C TYR A 439 40.52 5.00 -38.99
N VAL A 440 41.80 5.34 -38.76
CA VAL A 440 42.46 5.21 -37.44
C VAL A 440 41.75 6.07 -36.38
N GLN A 441 41.45 7.34 -36.70
CA GLN A 441 40.84 8.26 -35.74
C GLN A 441 39.42 7.81 -35.36
N TYR A 442 38.63 7.34 -36.33
CA TYR A 442 37.29 6.83 -36.06
C TYR A 442 37.31 5.50 -35.30
N MET A 443 38.25 4.60 -35.59
CA MET A 443 38.38 3.35 -34.85
C MET A 443 38.77 3.60 -33.37
N ILE A 444 39.69 4.54 -33.12
CA ILE A 444 40.00 5.01 -31.75
C ILE A 444 38.75 5.56 -31.07
N ALA A 445 37.95 6.35 -31.78
CA ALA A 445 36.70 6.89 -31.23
C ALA A 445 35.69 5.78 -30.89
N ILE A 446 35.57 4.74 -31.74
CA ILE A 446 34.71 3.57 -31.50
C ILE A 446 35.14 2.86 -30.20
N ILE A 447 36.42 2.58 -30.04
CA ILE A 447 36.98 1.94 -28.84
C ILE A 447 36.68 2.79 -27.58
N ASN A 448 36.91 4.10 -27.66
CA ASN A 448 36.67 5.03 -26.55
C ASN A 448 35.18 5.20 -26.22
N ASN A 449 34.30 5.09 -27.20
CA ASN A 449 32.86 5.13 -27.00
C ASN A 449 32.37 3.94 -26.18
N CYS A 450 32.98 2.75 -26.32
CA CYS A 450 32.61 1.60 -25.50
C CYS A 450 32.76 1.87 -23.99
N GLN A 451 33.86 2.51 -23.59
CA GLN A 451 34.06 2.91 -22.20
C GLN A 451 33.05 3.97 -21.75
N THR A 452 32.76 4.94 -22.64
CA THR A 452 31.80 6.01 -22.37
C THR A 452 30.37 5.48 -22.21
N PHE A 453 29.98 4.49 -23.02
CA PHE A 453 28.71 3.78 -22.88
C PHE A 453 28.64 3.03 -21.55
N LYS A 454 29.70 2.31 -21.18
CA LYS A 454 29.79 1.59 -19.91
C LYS A 454 29.55 2.51 -18.70
N GLU A 455 30.25 3.65 -18.66
CA GLU A 455 30.14 4.64 -17.59
C GLU A 455 28.72 5.26 -17.53
N SER A 456 28.17 5.61 -18.69
CA SER A 456 26.84 6.23 -18.79
C SER A 456 25.73 5.27 -18.35
N ILE A 457 25.79 4.01 -18.76
CA ILE A 457 24.82 2.96 -18.37
C ILE A 457 24.89 2.73 -16.86
N ASN A 458 26.08 2.63 -16.28
CA ASN A 458 26.26 2.45 -14.84
C ASN A 458 25.76 3.66 -14.03
N SER A 459 25.95 4.88 -14.55
CA SER A 459 25.41 6.10 -13.95
C SER A 459 23.88 6.12 -13.96
N LEU A 460 23.28 5.77 -15.09
CA LEU A 460 21.82 5.70 -15.24
C LEU A 460 21.20 4.66 -14.29
N LYS A 461 21.82 3.48 -14.18
CA LYS A 461 21.37 2.42 -13.27
C LYS A 461 21.42 2.85 -11.81
N ARG A 462 22.50 3.47 -11.36
CA ARG A 462 22.62 3.99 -9.98
C ARG A 462 21.52 4.98 -9.61
N LYS A 463 21.00 5.72 -10.60
CA LYS A 463 19.97 6.76 -10.37
C LYS A 463 18.54 6.21 -10.32
N TYR A 464 18.25 5.12 -11.04
CA TYR A 464 16.88 4.67 -11.28
C TYR A 464 16.60 3.20 -10.93
N SER A 465 17.61 2.42 -10.56
CA SER A 465 17.45 1.03 -10.09
C SER A 465 17.61 0.98 -8.58
N GLN A 466 16.67 0.32 -7.88
CA GLN A 466 16.78 0.05 -6.44
C GLN A 466 17.50 -1.28 -6.16
N SER A 467 17.57 -2.18 -7.15
CA SER A 467 18.28 -3.45 -7.02
C SER A 467 19.76 -3.30 -7.43
N SER A 468 20.62 -3.87 -6.59
CA SER A 468 22.07 -3.97 -6.83
C SER A 468 22.46 -5.22 -7.65
N GLU A 469 21.51 -6.11 -7.92
CA GLU A 469 21.81 -7.38 -8.58
C GLU A 469 21.97 -7.21 -10.10
N PRO A 470 23.06 -7.76 -10.69
CA PRO A 470 23.27 -7.73 -12.12
C PRO A 470 22.24 -8.59 -12.85
N THR A 471 21.47 -7.97 -13.73
CA THR A 471 20.53 -8.66 -14.60
C THR A 471 21.25 -9.33 -15.77
N MET A 472 20.63 -10.32 -16.40
CA MET A 472 21.18 -10.95 -17.62
C MET A 472 21.48 -9.94 -18.74
N SER A 473 20.71 -8.85 -18.81
CA SER A 473 20.95 -7.77 -19.78
C SER A 473 22.23 -7.00 -19.50
N ASP A 474 22.66 -6.91 -18.24
CA ASP A 474 23.86 -6.17 -17.85
C ASP A 474 25.13 -6.89 -18.28
N ALA A 475 25.19 -8.19 -18.01
CA ALA A 475 26.30 -9.04 -18.43
C ALA A 475 26.42 -9.07 -19.96
N ALA A 476 25.29 -9.09 -20.68
CA ALA A 476 25.27 -9.05 -22.14
C ALA A 476 25.85 -7.72 -22.69
N ILE A 477 25.39 -6.58 -22.17
CA ILE A 477 25.87 -5.25 -22.59
C ILE A 477 27.37 -5.11 -22.32
N GLU A 478 27.83 -5.48 -21.12
CA GLU A 478 29.25 -5.39 -20.78
C GLU A 478 30.12 -6.28 -21.67
N LYS A 479 29.65 -7.51 -21.95
CA LYS A 479 30.33 -8.42 -22.88
C LYS A 479 30.44 -7.81 -24.27
N THR A 480 29.35 -7.30 -24.85
CA THR A 480 29.36 -6.72 -26.20
C THR A 480 30.26 -5.49 -26.30
N LEU A 481 30.22 -4.57 -25.32
CA LEU A 481 31.10 -3.40 -25.29
C LEU A 481 32.58 -3.78 -25.27
N ASN A 482 32.95 -4.77 -24.46
CA ASN A 482 34.32 -5.27 -24.38
C ASN A 482 34.76 -5.94 -25.69
N GLU A 483 33.88 -6.73 -26.32
CA GLU A 483 34.16 -7.35 -27.62
C GLU A 483 34.44 -6.30 -28.69
N VAL A 484 33.58 -5.28 -28.83
CA VAL A 484 33.77 -4.20 -29.81
C VAL A 484 35.10 -3.48 -29.60
N ALA A 485 35.43 -3.15 -28.36
CA ALA A 485 36.69 -2.46 -28.05
C ALA A 485 37.91 -3.32 -28.36
N LYS A 486 37.88 -4.62 -28.03
CA LYS A 486 39.00 -5.55 -28.30
C LYS A 486 39.17 -5.83 -29.78
N GLU A 487 38.08 -6.04 -30.51
CA GLU A 487 38.10 -6.19 -31.96
C GLU A 487 38.63 -4.92 -32.63
N GLY A 488 38.17 -3.73 -32.20
CA GLY A 488 38.67 -2.45 -32.70
C GLY A 488 40.18 -2.26 -32.47
N CYS A 489 40.70 -2.60 -31.28
CA CYS A 489 42.14 -2.62 -31.02
C CYS A 489 42.88 -3.58 -31.97
N GLN A 490 42.31 -4.75 -32.23
CA GLN A 490 42.90 -5.73 -33.12
C GLN A 490 42.92 -5.25 -34.57
N PHE A 491 41.87 -4.56 -35.03
CA PHE A 491 41.81 -3.94 -36.36
C PHE A 491 42.85 -2.84 -36.55
N LEU A 492 43.10 -2.04 -35.51
CA LEU A 492 44.18 -1.04 -35.51
C LEU A 492 45.56 -1.69 -35.57
N LEU A 493 45.77 -2.77 -34.81
CA LEU A 493 47.04 -3.50 -34.86
C LEU A 493 47.26 -4.13 -36.24
N ASP A 494 46.24 -4.73 -36.84
CA ASP A 494 46.36 -5.32 -38.17
C ASP A 494 46.81 -4.29 -39.21
N GLU A 495 46.31 -3.05 -39.12
CA GLU A 495 46.76 -1.94 -39.98
C GLU A 495 48.26 -1.64 -39.81
N VAL A 496 48.75 -1.59 -38.55
CA VAL A 496 50.19 -1.43 -38.29
C VAL A 496 50.98 -2.57 -38.91
N PHE A 497 50.55 -3.82 -38.73
CA PHE A 497 51.29 -4.99 -39.21
C PHE A 497 51.28 -5.14 -40.73
N LEU A 498 50.26 -4.63 -41.42
CA LEU A 498 50.27 -4.51 -42.88
C LEU A 498 51.40 -3.60 -43.38
N ASP A 499 51.66 -2.48 -42.71
CA ASP A 499 52.76 -1.58 -43.07
C ASP A 499 54.14 -2.12 -42.67
N LEU A 500 54.20 -2.96 -41.64
CA LEU A 500 55.42 -3.61 -41.19
C LEU A 500 55.81 -4.84 -42.00
N GLU A 501 54.88 -5.43 -42.78
CA GLU A 501 55.04 -6.74 -43.42
C GLU A 501 56.33 -6.85 -44.25
N HIS A 502 56.66 -5.82 -45.03
CA HIS A 502 57.88 -5.82 -45.85
C HIS A 502 59.15 -5.90 -44.99
N HIS A 503 59.22 -5.11 -43.92
CA HIS A 503 60.38 -5.02 -43.04
C HIS A 503 60.51 -6.26 -42.17
N LEU A 504 59.40 -6.81 -41.66
CA LEU A 504 59.37 -8.08 -40.94
C LEU A 504 59.86 -9.24 -41.83
N ASN A 505 59.54 -9.21 -43.12
CA ASN A 505 60.01 -10.21 -44.07
C ASN A 505 61.51 -10.12 -44.40
N GLU A 506 62.16 -8.99 -44.14
CA GLU A 506 63.60 -8.80 -44.33
C GLU A 506 64.42 -9.40 -43.18
N LEU A 507 63.81 -9.60 -42.01
CA LEU A 507 64.46 -10.21 -40.83
C LEU A 507 65.03 -11.60 -41.16
N LEU A 508 66.20 -11.88 -40.60
CA LEU A 508 66.91 -13.17 -40.76
C LEU A 508 67.14 -13.56 -42.23
N THR A 509 67.30 -12.57 -43.12
CA THR A 509 67.80 -12.75 -44.49
C THR A 509 69.29 -12.44 -44.59
N ARG A 510 69.91 -12.71 -45.74
CA ARG A 510 71.31 -12.29 -45.99
C ARG A 510 71.47 -10.78 -45.94
N LYS A 511 70.48 -10.02 -46.41
CA LYS A 511 70.45 -8.55 -46.34
C LYS A 511 70.40 -8.06 -44.89
N TRP A 512 69.64 -8.74 -44.03
CA TRP A 512 69.64 -8.49 -42.58
C TRP A 512 71.05 -8.64 -41.99
N LEU A 513 71.75 -9.73 -42.26
CA LEU A 513 73.09 -9.95 -41.72
C LEU A 513 74.09 -8.86 -42.17
N THR A 514 74.05 -8.43 -43.44
CA THR A 514 75.01 -7.48 -44.00
C THR A 514 74.76 -6.00 -43.66
N GLY A 515 73.72 -5.66 -42.89
CA GLY A 515 73.47 -4.26 -42.49
C GLY A 515 72.08 -3.70 -42.80
N SER A 516 70.99 -4.47 -42.68
CA SER A 516 69.62 -3.93 -42.84
C SER A 516 69.27 -2.85 -41.80
N HIS A 517 68.31 -1.98 -42.12
CA HIS A 517 67.68 -1.05 -41.17
C HIS A 517 66.24 -1.46 -40.80
N ALA A 518 65.83 -2.70 -41.10
CA ALA A 518 64.46 -3.15 -40.91
C ALA A 518 63.92 -2.94 -39.49
N VAL A 519 64.70 -3.27 -38.45
CA VAL A 519 64.28 -3.10 -37.05
C VAL A 519 64.18 -1.62 -36.66
N ASP A 520 65.09 -0.77 -37.13
CA ASP A 520 65.01 0.67 -36.88
C ASP A 520 63.70 1.24 -37.47
N THR A 521 63.37 0.86 -38.72
CA THR A 521 62.10 1.27 -39.35
C THR A 521 60.89 0.69 -38.62
N ILE A 522 60.92 -0.59 -38.21
CA ILE A 522 59.83 -1.20 -37.44
C ILE A 522 59.58 -0.40 -36.16
N CYS A 523 60.65 -0.06 -35.42
CA CYS A 523 60.52 0.70 -34.18
C CYS A 523 59.91 2.09 -34.41
N VAL A 524 60.37 2.82 -35.43
CA VAL A 524 59.84 4.15 -35.77
C VAL A 524 58.37 4.08 -36.18
N THR A 525 58.01 3.15 -37.08
CA THR A 525 56.63 3.00 -37.55
C THR A 525 55.69 2.62 -36.40
N VAL A 526 56.08 1.68 -35.53
CA VAL A 526 55.29 1.32 -34.34
C VAL A 526 55.15 2.53 -33.42
N GLU A 527 56.23 3.26 -33.16
CA GLU A 527 56.19 4.44 -32.32
C GLU A 527 55.23 5.52 -32.86
N ASP A 528 55.27 5.79 -34.17
CA ASP A 528 54.40 6.77 -34.83
C ASP A 528 52.91 6.41 -34.68
N TYR A 529 52.53 5.16 -34.94
CA TYR A 529 51.16 4.69 -34.72
C TYR A 529 50.76 4.76 -33.25
N PHE A 530 51.65 4.37 -32.34
CA PHE A 530 51.34 4.35 -30.91
C PHE A 530 51.22 5.74 -30.28
N ASN A 531 51.85 6.76 -30.87
CA ASN A 531 51.62 8.16 -30.50
C ASN A 531 50.15 8.56 -30.73
N ASP A 532 49.53 8.09 -31.80
CA ASP A 532 48.10 8.29 -32.03
C ASP A 532 47.23 7.40 -31.12
N PHE A 533 47.64 6.16 -30.91
CA PHE A 533 46.92 5.21 -30.05
C PHE A 533 46.97 5.54 -28.56
N ASN A 534 47.83 6.44 -28.12
CA ASN A 534 47.84 6.98 -26.76
C ASN A 534 46.51 7.69 -26.40
N LYS A 535 45.69 8.04 -27.40
CA LYS A 535 44.33 8.57 -27.22
C LYS A 535 43.32 7.50 -26.79
N ILE A 536 43.64 6.21 -26.88
CA ILE A 536 42.77 5.12 -26.44
C ILE A 536 42.75 5.08 -24.91
N LYS A 537 41.56 4.99 -24.31
CA LYS A 537 41.39 4.93 -22.84
C LYS A 537 41.85 3.57 -22.27
N LYS A 538 42.30 3.58 -21.00
CA LYS A 538 42.52 2.35 -20.23
C LYS A 538 41.18 1.60 -20.02
N PRO A 539 41.18 0.25 -19.97
CA PRO A 539 42.34 -0.66 -20.00
C PRO A 539 42.85 -1.01 -21.41
N PHE A 540 42.09 -0.67 -22.46
CA PHE A 540 42.35 -1.16 -23.82
C PHE A 540 43.69 -0.72 -24.40
N ASN A 541 44.17 0.49 -24.09
CA ASN A 541 45.50 0.94 -24.52
C ASN A 541 46.64 0.06 -23.98
N GLN A 542 46.55 -0.40 -22.72
CA GLN A 542 47.56 -1.25 -22.10
C GLN A 542 47.52 -2.67 -22.66
N GLU A 543 46.31 -3.23 -22.83
CA GLU A 543 46.13 -4.53 -23.48
C GLU A 543 46.67 -4.51 -24.92
N MET A 544 46.38 -3.45 -25.68
CA MET A 544 46.82 -3.31 -27.06
C MET A 544 48.34 -3.17 -27.19
N THR A 545 48.99 -2.42 -26.29
CA THR A 545 50.45 -2.30 -26.24
C THR A 545 51.11 -3.64 -25.95
N SER A 546 50.55 -4.41 -25.02
CA SER A 546 51.05 -5.74 -24.67
C SER A 546 50.93 -6.71 -25.85
N GLU A 547 49.81 -6.68 -26.57
CA GLU A 547 49.59 -7.51 -27.75
C GLU A 547 50.51 -7.10 -28.92
N ALA A 548 50.74 -5.82 -29.15
CA ALA A 548 51.70 -5.35 -30.16
C ALA A 548 53.12 -5.82 -29.87
N HIS A 549 53.57 -5.71 -28.61
CA HIS A 549 54.87 -6.22 -28.18
C HIS A 549 54.99 -7.72 -28.47
N ARG A 550 53.97 -8.49 -28.06
CA ARG A 550 53.92 -9.93 -28.33
C ARG A 550 54.02 -10.22 -29.82
N ARG A 551 53.23 -9.55 -30.67
CA ARG A 551 53.23 -9.80 -32.11
C ARG A 551 54.57 -9.48 -32.77
N VAL A 552 55.22 -8.34 -32.44
CA VAL A 552 56.54 -7.98 -33.01
C VAL A 552 57.60 -9.03 -32.66
N VAL A 553 57.68 -9.42 -31.39
CA VAL A 553 58.65 -10.43 -30.94
C VAL A 553 58.37 -11.78 -31.57
N MET A 554 57.10 -12.17 -31.68
CA MET A 554 56.69 -13.42 -32.32
C MET A 554 57.07 -13.47 -33.79
N GLU A 555 56.86 -12.39 -34.55
CA GLU A 555 57.29 -12.31 -35.96
C GLU A 555 58.82 -12.39 -36.11
N TYR A 556 59.56 -11.81 -35.16
CA TYR A 556 61.01 -11.93 -35.13
C TYR A 556 61.47 -13.39 -34.90
N ILE A 557 60.90 -14.08 -33.91
CA ILE A 557 61.23 -15.49 -33.63
C ILE A 557 60.76 -16.40 -34.78
N LYS A 558 59.60 -16.13 -35.39
CA LYS A 558 59.16 -16.83 -36.61
C LYS A 558 60.19 -16.66 -37.73
N ALA A 559 60.75 -15.47 -37.92
CA ALA A 559 61.80 -15.26 -38.91
C ALA A 559 63.03 -16.13 -38.63
N VAL A 560 63.46 -16.27 -37.37
CA VAL A 560 64.54 -17.21 -36.97
C VAL A 560 64.19 -18.65 -37.34
N MET A 561 62.96 -19.09 -37.08
CA MET A 561 62.57 -20.49 -37.26
C MET A 561 62.23 -20.87 -38.71
N GLN A 562 61.77 -19.92 -39.52
CA GLN A 562 61.21 -20.18 -40.85
C GLN A 562 62.12 -19.75 -42.00
N LYS A 563 63.00 -18.77 -41.80
CA LYS A 563 63.88 -18.26 -42.86
C LYS A 563 65.12 -19.16 -43.01
N ARG A 564 65.58 -19.35 -44.25
CA ARG A 564 66.68 -20.27 -44.62
C ARG A 564 68.05 -19.60 -44.62
N ILE A 565 68.33 -18.75 -43.64
CA ILE A 565 69.69 -18.24 -43.45
C ILE A 565 70.54 -19.31 -42.74
N THR A 566 71.81 -19.41 -43.11
CA THR A 566 72.77 -20.30 -42.43
C THR A 566 74.08 -19.54 -42.23
N PHE A 567 74.54 -19.41 -40.99
CA PHE A 567 75.81 -18.77 -40.69
C PHE A 567 76.97 -19.66 -41.15
N LYS A 568 77.84 -19.13 -42.01
CA LYS A 568 78.89 -19.91 -42.67
C LYS A 568 80.12 -20.14 -41.81
N ASN A 569 80.40 -19.24 -40.88
CA ASN A 569 81.59 -19.27 -40.04
C ASN A 569 81.29 -18.65 -38.66
N ALA A 570 82.27 -18.71 -37.76
CA ALA A 570 82.14 -18.22 -36.39
C ALA A 570 81.93 -16.70 -36.31
N ASP A 571 82.46 -15.93 -37.27
CA ASP A 571 82.31 -14.48 -37.29
C ASP A 571 80.89 -14.07 -37.72
N GLU A 572 80.30 -14.70 -38.75
CA GLU A 572 78.90 -14.51 -39.14
C GLU A 572 77.95 -14.86 -37.98
N ARG A 573 78.25 -15.92 -37.22
CA ARG A 573 77.46 -16.28 -36.02
C ARG A 573 77.55 -15.22 -34.93
N ARG A 574 78.75 -14.72 -34.63
CA ARG A 574 78.96 -13.69 -33.62
C ARG A 574 78.23 -12.40 -34.02
N GLU A 575 78.41 -11.96 -35.27
CA GLU A 575 77.75 -10.77 -35.82
C GLU A 575 76.22 -10.90 -35.79
N GLY A 576 75.67 -12.05 -36.23
CA GLY A 576 74.25 -12.32 -36.17
C GLY A 576 73.69 -12.34 -34.74
N ALA A 577 74.39 -12.97 -33.80
CA ALA A 577 73.99 -13.04 -32.40
C ALA A 577 74.02 -11.68 -31.70
N ASP A 578 75.12 -10.92 -31.85
CA ASP A 578 75.23 -9.59 -31.26
C ASP A 578 74.18 -8.63 -31.84
N ARG A 579 73.87 -8.78 -33.14
CA ARG A 579 72.78 -8.05 -33.79
C ARG A 579 71.41 -8.41 -33.21
N MET A 580 71.11 -9.70 -33.02
CA MET A 580 69.85 -10.14 -32.40
C MET A 580 69.67 -9.58 -30.98
N ILE A 581 70.74 -9.56 -30.18
CA ILE A 581 70.71 -8.98 -28.83
C ILE A 581 70.41 -7.48 -28.89
N LYS A 582 71.10 -6.75 -29.78
CA LYS A 582 70.87 -5.31 -29.95
C LYS A 582 69.44 -5.00 -30.41
N GLU A 583 68.91 -5.76 -31.37
CA GLU A 583 67.56 -5.59 -31.88
C GLU A 583 66.50 -5.96 -30.81
N ALA A 584 66.77 -6.96 -29.96
CA ALA A 584 65.93 -7.27 -28.79
C ALA A 584 65.93 -6.12 -27.77
N ASP A 585 67.07 -5.51 -27.49
CA ASP A 585 67.17 -4.35 -26.60
C ASP A 585 66.44 -3.11 -27.17
N GLN A 586 66.43 -2.93 -28.50
CA GLN A 586 65.65 -1.88 -29.16
C GLN A 586 64.15 -2.08 -28.94
N PHE A 587 63.62 -3.29 -29.17
CA PHE A 587 62.20 -3.58 -28.89
C PHE A 587 61.85 -3.40 -27.42
N LYS A 588 62.74 -3.86 -26.52
CA LYS A 588 62.59 -3.72 -25.08
C LYS A 588 62.50 -2.26 -24.66
N PHE A 589 63.36 -1.40 -25.22
CA PHE A 589 63.33 0.04 -24.97
C PHE A 589 62.03 0.68 -25.48
N LEU A 590 61.63 0.38 -26.72
CA LEU A 590 60.40 0.91 -27.33
C LEU A 590 59.16 0.54 -26.51
N PHE A 591 58.92 -0.75 -26.25
CA PHE A 591 57.71 -1.17 -25.57
C PHE A 591 57.68 -0.80 -24.08
N ARG A 592 58.84 -0.67 -23.42
CA ARG A 592 58.91 -0.06 -22.08
C ARG A 592 58.49 1.41 -22.10
N LYS A 593 58.91 2.17 -23.12
CA LYS A 593 58.49 3.56 -23.31
C LYS A 593 56.97 3.66 -23.57
N LEU A 594 56.43 2.82 -24.45
CA LEU A 594 55.00 2.80 -24.80
C LEU A 594 54.11 2.33 -23.64
N ALA A 595 54.58 1.37 -22.83
CA ALA A 595 53.84 0.84 -21.68
C ALA A 595 53.95 1.71 -20.41
N GLY A 596 54.65 2.84 -20.45
CA GLY A 596 54.82 3.71 -19.28
C GLY A 596 55.68 3.11 -18.15
N GLY A 597 56.60 2.21 -18.48
CA GLY A 597 57.59 1.66 -17.54
C GLY A 597 57.24 0.30 -16.90
N GLU A 598 56.18 -0.38 -17.34
CA GLU A 598 55.88 -1.75 -16.89
C GLU A 598 56.92 -2.77 -17.43
N ASP A 599 57.19 -3.82 -16.64
CA ASP A 599 58.19 -4.84 -16.95
C ASP A 599 57.70 -5.81 -18.04
N THR A 600 57.95 -5.44 -19.29
CA THR A 600 57.62 -6.26 -20.48
C THR A 600 58.79 -7.11 -20.97
N ASP A 601 59.89 -7.16 -20.21
CA ASP A 601 61.21 -7.61 -20.66
C ASP A 601 61.26 -9.07 -21.15
N ARG A 602 60.38 -9.92 -20.61
CA ARG A 602 60.42 -11.38 -20.78
C ARG A 602 60.28 -11.86 -22.22
N LEU A 603 59.54 -11.13 -23.06
CA LEU A 603 59.34 -11.50 -24.47
C LEU A 603 60.64 -11.30 -25.26
N CYS A 604 61.29 -10.15 -25.11
CA CYS A 604 62.56 -9.85 -25.76
C CYS A 604 63.70 -10.76 -25.26
N ASP A 605 63.66 -11.17 -23.99
CA ASP A 605 64.65 -12.11 -23.42
C ASP A 605 64.67 -13.48 -24.14
N ALA A 606 63.60 -13.84 -24.86
CA ALA A 606 63.58 -15.05 -25.68
C ALA A 606 64.48 -14.92 -26.91
N ILE A 607 64.50 -13.74 -27.55
CA ILE A 607 65.40 -13.45 -28.67
C ILE A 607 66.85 -13.49 -28.19
N ALA A 608 67.14 -12.91 -27.02
CA ALA A 608 68.47 -12.94 -26.42
C ALA A 608 68.91 -14.38 -26.09
N ALA A 609 68.03 -15.21 -25.52
CA ALA A 609 68.33 -16.61 -25.22
C ALA A 609 68.62 -17.44 -26.49
N ILE A 610 67.91 -17.17 -27.59
CA ILE A 610 68.20 -17.77 -28.90
C ILE A 610 69.57 -17.30 -29.41
N ALA A 611 69.90 -16.02 -29.25
CA ALA A 611 71.17 -15.46 -29.70
C ALA A 611 72.38 -16.08 -28.97
N GLU A 612 72.25 -16.42 -27.68
CA GLU A 612 73.31 -17.13 -26.94
C GLU A 612 73.64 -18.50 -27.56
N VAL A 613 72.62 -19.22 -28.06
CA VAL A 613 72.83 -20.47 -28.80
C VAL A 613 73.63 -20.26 -30.08
N PHE A 614 73.55 -19.08 -30.72
CA PHE A 614 74.37 -18.76 -31.89
C PHE A 614 75.77 -18.25 -31.51
N LYS A 615 75.87 -17.49 -30.42
CA LYS A 615 77.10 -16.86 -29.93
C LYS A 615 78.14 -17.86 -29.43
N LEU A 616 77.70 -19.01 -28.91
CA LEU A 616 78.57 -20.07 -28.42
C LEU A 616 79.59 -20.49 -29.49
N THR A 617 80.88 -20.38 -29.19
CA THR A 617 81.97 -20.68 -30.13
C THR A 617 82.28 -22.17 -30.23
N ASP A 618 82.20 -22.90 -29.13
CA ASP A 618 82.50 -24.35 -29.06
C ASP A 618 81.23 -25.18 -29.36
N PRO A 619 81.17 -25.92 -30.48
CA PRO A 619 80.03 -26.76 -30.84
C PRO A 619 79.80 -27.93 -29.87
N THR A 620 80.82 -28.37 -29.11
CA THR A 620 80.69 -29.49 -28.17
C THR A 620 79.83 -29.14 -26.96
N LEU A 621 79.73 -27.85 -26.62
CA LEU A 621 78.93 -27.34 -25.50
C LEU A 621 77.50 -26.95 -25.93
N LEU A 622 77.14 -27.12 -27.20
CA LEU A 622 75.85 -26.68 -27.75
C LEU A 622 74.64 -27.33 -27.06
N TYR A 623 74.81 -28.57 -26.58
CA TYR A 623 73.80 -29.25 -25.77
C TYR A 623 73.42 -28.46 -24.50
N LEU A 624 74.39 -27.83 -23.83
CA LEU A 624 74.13 -27.10 -22.58
C LEU A 624 73.26 -25.85 -22.84
N GLU A 625 73.60 -25.06 -23.85
CA GLU A 625 72.82 -23.85 -24.20
C GLU A 625 71.41 -24.19 -24.70
N VAL A 626 71.27 -25.24 -25.51
CA VAL A 626 69.95 -25.71 -25.95
C VAL A 626 69.14 -26.23 -24.76
N THR A 627 69.77 -26.92 -23.80
CA THR A 627 69.11 -27.37 -22.57
C THR A 627 68.65 -26.19 -21.71
N THR A 628 69.48 -25.15 -21.57
CA THR A 628 69.13 -23.90 -20.88
C THR A 628 67.95 -23.22 -21.56
N LEU A 629 67.94 -23.16 -22.90
CA LEU A 629 66.86 -22.58 -23.68
C LEU A 629 65.53 -23.35 -23.47
N VAL A 630 65.55 -24.68 -23.54
CA VAL A 630 64.36 -25.53 -23.32
C VAL A 630 63.87 -25.44 -21.87
N SER A 631 64.78 -25.33 -20.91
CA SER A 631 64.43 -25.14 -19.49
C SER A 631 63.72 -23.79 -19.26
N LYS A 632 64.19 -22.72 -19.91
CA LYS A 632 63.60 -21.38 -19.82
C LYS A 632 62.29 -21.25 -20.60
N TYR A 633 62.15 -21.96 -21.72
CA TYR A 633 60.99 -21.95 -22.61
C TYR A 633 60.52 -23.39 -22.93
N PRO A 634 59.73 -24.00 -22.04
CA PRO A 634 59.37 -25.42 -22.13
C PRO A 634 58.37 -25.74 -23.25
N ASP A 635 57.82 -24.73 -23.93
CA ASP A 635 56.93 -24.88 -25.09
C ASP A 635 57.68 -24.96 -26.44
N ILE A 636 59.03 -24.92 -26.41
CA ILE A 636 59.89 -25.24 -27.55
C ILE A 636 59.73 -26.73 -27.90
N ARG A 637 59.74 -27.02 -29.21
CA ARG A 637 59.52 -28.36 -29.78
C ARG A 637 60.75 -28.79 -30.56
N GLU A 638 60.86 -30.08 -30.85
CA GLU A 638 61.99 -30.66 -31.58
C GLU A 638 62.26 -29.93 -32.90
N GLU A 639 61.22 -29.63 -33.67
CA GLU A 639 61.36 -28.92 -34.94
C GLU A 639 61.95 -27.50 -34.79
N HIS A 640 61.67 -26.81 -33.68
CA HIS A 640 62.22 -25.49 -33.38
C HIS A 640 63.74 -25.58 -33.13
N ILE A 641 64.16 -26.60 -32.39
CA ILE A 641 65.58 -26.85 -32.09
C ILE A 641 66.31 -27.21 -33.39
N LEU A 642 65.73 -28.06 -34.24
CA LEU A 642 66.32 -28.41 -35.53
C LEU A 642 66.45 -27.21 -36.47
N ALA A 643 65.45 -26.33 -36.53
CA ALA A 643 65.53 -25.08 -37.28
C ALA A 643 66.66 -24.17 -36.76
N LEU A 644 66.76 -24.02 -35.45
CA LEU A 644 67.82 -23.24 -34.80
C LEU A 644 69.22 -23.77 -35.16
N LEU A 645 69.43 -25.08 -35.03
CA LEU A 645 70.69 -25.74 -35.37
C LEU A 645 71.01 -25.65 -36.87
N ALA A 646 69.97 -25.63 -37.73
CA ALA A 646 70.14 -25.43 -39.16
C ALA A 646 70.58 -24.00 -39.52
N VAL A 647 70.07 -22.99 -38.81
CA VAL A 647 70.53 -21.59 -38.95
C VAL A 647 71.97 -21.43 -38.49
N ARG A 648 72.37 -22.13 -37.43
CA ARG A 648 73.73 -22.06 -36.86
C ARG A 648 74.82 -22.58 -37.82
N GLY A 649 74.52 -23.62 -38.60
CA GLY A 649 75.32 -24.06 -39.75
C GLY A 649 76.51 -25.00 -39.50
N ASP A 650 77.01 -25.12 -38.26
CA ASP A 650 78.18 -25.96 -37.91
C ASP A 650 77.84 -27.25 -37.15
N ALA A 651 76.57 -27.46 -36.77
CA ALA A 651 76.13 -28.68 -36.12
C ALA A 651 76.02 -29.84 -37.14
N SER A 652 76.84 -30.88 -36.95
CA SER A 652 76.79 -32.11 -37.78
C SER A 652 75.48 -32.87 -37.59
N ARG A 653 75.18 -33.82 -38.49
CA ARG A 653 73.97 -34.64 -38.38
C ARG A 653 73.94 -35.46 -37.09
N GLU A 654 75.09 -36.01 -36.71
CA GLU A 654 75.28 -36.81 -35.50
C GLU A 654 75.11 -35.95 -34.24
N MET A 655 75.67 -34.74 -34.24
CA MET A 655 75.51 -33.77 -33.14
C MET A 655 74.05 -33.33 -32.96
N ARG A 656 73.33 -33.07 -34.06
CA ARG A 656 71.90 -32.74 -34.01
C ARG A 656 71.10 -33.89 -33.41
N GLN A 657 71.34 -35.12 -33.86
CA GLN A 657 70.66 -36.31 -33.34
C GLN A 657 70.94 -36.53 -31.85
N MET A 658 72.21 -36.39 -31.43
CA MET A 658 72.60 -36.50 -30.02
C MET A 658 71.89 -35.47 -29.14
N ILE A 659 71.82 -34.20 -29.57
CA ILE A 659 71.16 -33.14 -28.79
C ILE A 659 69.67 -33.47 -28.63
N ILE A 660 68.98 -33.86 -29.71
CA ILE A 660 67.56 -34.21 -29.66
C ILE A 660 67.30 -35.44 -28.78
N GLU A 661 68.07 -36.52 -28.94
CA GLU A 661 67.91 -37.74 -28.14
C GLU A 661 68.11 -37.46 -26.65
N THR A 662 69.14 -36.68 -26.30
CA THR A 662 69.44 -36.34 -24.91
C THR A 662 68.34 -35.45 -24.28
N LEU A 663 67.77 -34.52 -25.05
CA LEU A 663 66.63 -33.70 -24.59
C LEU A 663 65.34 -34.51 -24.47
N SER A 664 65.14 -35.51 -25.33
CA SER A 664 63.97 -36.39 -25.29
C SER A 664 63.95 -37.29 -24.04
N GLN A 665 65.13 -37.66 -23.53
CA GLN A 665 65.31 -38.44 -22.31
C GLN A 665 65.14 -37.59 -21.03
N ASN A 666 65.35 -36.27 -21.12
CA ASN A 666 65.31 -35.32 -20.00
C ASN A 666 64.03 -34.46 -19.95
N LYS A 667 62.84 -35.00 -20.31
CA LYS A 667 61.58 -34.23 -20.27
C LYS A 667 61.25 -33.73 -18.86
N MET A 668 61.46 -32.43 -18.62
CA MET A 668 60.98 -31.73 -17.42
C MET A 668 59.46 -31.50 -17.49
N SER A 669 58.79 -31.64 -16.34
CA SER A 669 57.34 -31.44 -16.21
C SER A 669 56.98 -29.94 -16.28
N TYR A 670 55.99 -29.61 -17.12
CA TYR A 670 55.49 -28.26 -17.31
C TYR A 670 54.82 -27.74 -16.03
N THR A 671 55.41 -26.75 -15.37
CA THR A 671 54.73 -25.97 -14.32
C THR A 671 54.03 -24.79 -15.00
N GLY A 672 52.70 -24.79 -14.99
CA GLY A 672 51.85 -23.94 -15.83
C GLY A 672 51.80 -22.44 -15.49
N VAL A 673 52.95 -21.78 -15.30
CA VAL A 673 53.03 -20.39 -14.83
C VAL A 673 53.29 -19.38 -15.97
N THR A 674 53.70 -19.83 -17.16
CA THR A 674 54.12 -18.93 -18.25
C THR A 674 53.24 -19.01 -19.50
N GLN A 675 52.95 -17.84 -20.10
CA GLN A 675 52.27 -17.71 -21.38
C GLN A 675 53.19 -18.26 -22.50
N PRO A 676 52.71 -19.15 -23.37
CA PRO A 676 53.55 -19.77 -24.39
C PRO A 676 53.98 -18.77 -25.49
N ILE A 677 55.24 -18.90 -25.92
CA ILE A 677 55.88 -18.11 -26.99
C ILE A 677 56.08 -18.97 -28.24
N PHE A 678 56.65 -20.16 -28.11
CA PHE A 678 56.97 -21.06 -29.23
C PHE A 678 55.80 -21.96 -29.64
N LYS A 679 54.80 -22.16 -28.77
CA LYS A 679 53.64 -23.02 -29.08
C LYS A 679 52.94 -22.65 -30.39
N ASP A 680 52.79 -21.35 -30.66
CA ASP A 680 52.08 -20.82 -31.82
C ASP A 680 52.98 -20.61 -33.06
N ILE A 681 54.28 -20.95 -32.95
CA ILE A 681 55.24 -20.85 -34.05
C ILE A 681 55.26 -22.17 -34.81
N THR A 682 55.10 -22.09 -36.13
CA THR A 682 55.18 -23.24 -37.03
C THR A 682 56.55 -23.28 -37.68
N VAL A 683 57.15 -24.47 -37.78
CA VAL A 683 58.40 -24.71 -38.50
C VAL A 683 58.09 -25.56 -39.73
N PRO A 684 58.52 -25.17 -40.94
CA PRO A 684 58.36 -25.99 -42.12
C PRO A 684 59.16 -27.30 -41.98
N THR A 685 58.49 -28.46 -41.98
CA THR A 685 59.16 -29.77 -41.94
C THR A 685 59.86 -30.06 -43.26
N ILE A 686 61.16 -30.36 -43.20
CA ILE A 686 61.94 -30.85 -44.34
C ILE A 686 61.63 -32.35 -44.51
N SER A 687 60.81 -32.72 -45.50
CA SER A 687 60.74 -34.12 -45.93
C SER A 687 61.99 -34.45 -46.75
N MET A 688 62.86 -35.31 -46.22
CA MET A 688 64.01 -35.87 -46.96
C MET A 688 63.54 -36.86 -48.05
N THR A 689 62.93 -36.35 -49.12
CA THR A 689 62.66 -37.10 -50.36
C THR A 689 62.47 -36.13 -51.55
N SER A 690 63.55 -35.49 -52.02
CA SER A 690 63.57 -34.94 -53.40
C SER A 690 64.95 -34.62 -53.97
N VAL A 691 66.02 -35.26 -53.48
CA VAL A 691 67.32 -35.25 -54.20
C VAL A 691 67.36 -36.41 -55.20
N THR A 692 66.42 -36.44 -56.15
CA THR A 692 66.47 -37.31 -57.35
C THR A 692 65.51 -36.91 -58.50
N SER A 693 64.90 -35.72 -58.53
CA SER A 693 64.07 -35.29 -59.70
C SER A 693 64.49 -33.99 -60.39
N MET A 694 65.62 -33.37 -60.03
CA MET A 694 66.18 -32.22 -60.76
C MET A 694 67.03 -32.61 -62.00
N ALA A 695 66.72 -33.74 -62.64
CA ALA A 695 67.36 -34.15 -63.91
C ALA A 695 66.41 -34.22 -65.12
N THR A 696 65.11 -33.93 -64.99
CA THR A 696 64.17 -34.09 -66.13
C THR A 696 63.13 -32.97 -66.33
N ALA A 697 63.28 -31.80 -65.69
CA ALA A 697 62.36 -30.66 -65.90
C ALA A 697 63.07 -29.37 -66.35
N LYS A 698 64.11 -29.51 -67.17
CA LYS A 698 64.66 -28.44 -68.03
C LYS A 698 64.56 -28.87 -69.50
N LEU A 699 63.36 -29.26 -69.91
CA LEU A 699 62.90 -29.41 -71.29
C LEU A 699 61.38 -29.21 -71.22
N LEU A 700 60.88 -28.15 -71.88
CA LEU A 700 59.48 -27.70 -71.98
C LEU A 700 58.94 -26.76 -70.86
N LYS A 701 59.38 -25.50 -70.86
CA LYS A 701 58.59 -24.30 -71.20
C LYS A 701 59.38 -23.03 -70.91
#